data_AF-A0A812LXA6-F1
#
_entry.id   AF-A0A812LXA6-F1
#
_cell.length_a   1.000
_cell.length_b   1.000
_cell.length_c   1.000
_cell.angle_alpha   90.00
_cell.angle_beta   90.00
_cell.angle_gamma   90.00
#
_symmetry.space_group_name_H-M   'P 1'
#
loop_
_entity.id
_entity.type
_entity.pdbx_description
1 polymer ?
#
loop_
_entity_poly.entity_id
_entity_poly.type
_entity_poly.pdbx_seq_one_letter_code
_entity_poly.pdbx_strand_id
1 'polypeptide(L)'
;MVLPDEALAESWPPTHQALEAARGEVEPAFDILTCDDPKLVADALSEVVPWKRKRLHHEWLHTACAHLRTLLPQMDPPDILRVILAFGELYTKRRRHSLLFQDYETYTQLFQALPTDVATEKSLLPLLRCYRRMGVIHEPFVGALCNRVVEGEVELNPSQLSELVQSTAQDPWRAEDQISKVMCPVCFKDFLAVFGPMQIILDSAGALRGRYLTTVQVGQTQSSGQSGPRSHFDFPSVSGTSETAQVAIYRKVGTCTVEFNPSAAERVSCQVQPEGELKTLDLTLQSSPAQSDLSWNNFFGWCNSSAESADTAASVSAVPVSEGAVVVPYGSGPRMLVLTDVGEEIDDEAALWLLHQHLNASPTLEADIVFVTGSPLERATRWAQVLNSLPENHVLTERIQYYVGPTTSRHMRYRMMADAAELLSAGLATLINKPFLGGEYDVVLQISPISGFSSDFANPPTGPLGALAHVVPRPGAKGLTYIVVGGEGATNFPRDELHIGFKKYMQEKGFAAVHVEKANYLNWEKAMFETFPPKLTELVLDDEWNKAVGRIPPMVANLFVRFRVNTLVNYEVVDRAFAAFEEDLRGTPDYVRATKWFMSVEKKVLQNIRETYVKISRESDNKSKDCFGNGAVSEKVKGMKMSWESICSRVCVRDILASTDITETTFSKQTVDDILGYAITHMTSKLLKIYAFNRYVSGRDPDIAQLEPYLLGTKDTSAMDFRNFPELHGDISAIQKEVVGNPMYDPAGMLVGLVLMSADEEQAWHGECGSWAGL
;
A
#
# COMPACT_ATOMS: atom_id res chain seq x y z
N MET A 1 22.62 27.07 79.44
CA MET A 1 23.94 26.65 78.94
C MET A 1 23.74 26.07 77.56
N VAL A 2 24.36 26.73 76.57
CA VAL A 2 24.82 26.29 75.22
C VAL A 2 23.84 25.54 74.27
N LEU A 3 23.46 26.31 73.24
CA LEU A 3 22.92 26.13 71.87
C LEU A 3 22.53 24.75 71.26
N PRO A 4 21.59 24.75 70.27
CA PRO A 4 21.27 23.60 69.41
C PRO A 4 22.09 23.57 68.11
N ASP A 5 22.40 22.36 67.62
CA ASP A 5 22.89 22.12 66.26
C ASP A 5 21.75 21.59 65.38
N GLU A 6 21.41 22.37 64.36
CA GLU A 6 20.77 21.90 63.13
C GLU A 6 21.79 21.17 62.26
N ALA A 7 21.34 20.09 61.59
CA ALA A 7 21.70 19.67 60.22
C ALA A 7 21.87 18.14 60.14
N LEU A 8 20.88 17.49 59.51
CA LEU A 8 21.02 16.40 58.53
C LEU A 8 19.64 15.73 58.37
N ALA A 9 18.77 16.37 57.59
CA ALA A 9 17.64 15.71 56.98
C ALA A 9 18.00 15.42 55.52
N GLU A 10 17.93 14.13 55.18
CA GLU A 10 18.21 13.52 53.89
C GLU A 10 17.41 14.17 52.76
N SER A 11 18.12 14.66 51.72
CA SER A 11 17.50 15.04 50.45
C SER A 11 17.36 13.81 49.56
N TRP A 12 16.11 13.40 49.32
CA TRP A 12 15.74 12.52 48.20
C TRP A 12 16.05 13.21 46.86
N PRO A 13 16.32 12.46 45.77
CA PRO A 13 16.64 13.07 44.48
C PRO A 13 15.41 13.82 43.94
N PRO A 14 15.61 14.94 43.21
CA PRO A 14 14.51 15.68 42.63
C PRO A 14 13.75 14.80 41.63
N THR A 15 12.41 14.88 41.67
CA THR A 15 11.54 14.23 40.70
C THR A 15 11.86 14.73 39.28
N HIS A 16 11.70 13.87 38.28
CA HIS A 16 11.95 14.17 36.86
C HIS A 16 11.22 15.45 36.36
N GLN A 17 10.12 15.84 37.01
CA GLN A 17 9.40 17.09 36.75
C GLN A 17 10.12 18.35 37.26
N ALA A 18 10.87 18.26 38.36
CA ALA A 18 11.68 19.38 38.86
C ALA A 18 12.91 19.63 37.97
N LEU A 19 13.45 18.58 37.33
CA LEU A 19 14.48 18.68 36.29
C LEU A 19 13.96 19.29 34.97
N GLU A 20 12.71 19.01 34.59
CA GLU A 20 12.08 19.65 33.42
C GLU A 20 11.70 21.13 33.69
N ALA A 21 11.30 21.50 34.92
CA ALA A 21 10.93 22.87 35.27
C ALA A 21 12.14 23.82 35.47
N ALA A 22 13.29 23.29 35.89
CA ALA A 22 14.53 24.07 36.04
C ALA A 22 15.24 24.37 34.70
N ARG A 23 14.80 23.76 33.60
CA ARG A 23 15.37 23.93 32.25
C ARG A 23 14.39 24.67 31.33
N GLY A 24 14.09 25.92 31.68
CA GLY A 24 13.50 26.86 30.71
C GLY A 24 14.31 26.88 29.41
N GLU A 25 13.69 27.27 28.29
CA GLU A 25 14.29 27.30 26.95
C GLU A 25 15.59 28.14 26.94
N VAL A 26 16.71 27.54 27.34
CA VAL A 26 18.04 28.11 27.15
C VAL A 26 18.31 27.94 25.67
N GLU A 27 18.12 29.00 24.89
CA GLU A 27 18.76 29.08 23.58
C GLU A 27 20.25 28.82 23.80
N PRO A 28 20.85 27.83 23.11
CA PRO A 28 22.28 27.59 23.25
C PRO A 28 22.99 28.90 22.94
N ALA A 29 23.91 29.34 23.82
CA ALA A 29 24.73 30.52 23.61
C ALA A 29 25.70 30.39 22.41
N PHE A 30 25.58 29.30 21.66
CA PHE A 30 26.42 28.85 20.57
C PHE A 30 25.54 28.59 19.34
N ASP A 31 25.77 29.38 18.29
CA ASP A 31 25.05 29.22 17.02
C ASP A 31 25.72 28.13 16.17
N ILE A 32 25.20 26.90 16.30
CA ILE A 32 25.64 25.72 15.55
C ILE A 32 25.70 25.97 14.04
N LEU A 33 24.80 26.81 13.51
CA LEU A 33 24.65 27.00 12.07
C LEU A 33 25.71 27.92 11.46
N THR A 34 26.52 28.59 12.29
CA THR A 34 27.61 29.46 11.85
C THR A 34 28.99 28.95 12.26
N CYS A 35 29.05 27.81 12.95
CA CYS A 35 30.31 27.21 13.37
C CYS A 35 30.84 26.25 12.29
N ASP A 36 32.05 26.51 11.82
CA ASP A 36 32.74 25.68 10.83
C ASP A 36 33.66 24.61 11.47
N ASP A 37 33.72 24.52 12.80
CA ASP A 37 34.50 23.50 13.52
C ASP A 37 33.66 22.21 13.65
N PRO A 38 34.03 21.11 12.96
CA PRO A 38 33.23 19.89 12.93
C PRO A 38 33.04 19.26 14.32
N LYS A 39 34.03 19.39 15.21
CA LYS A 39 33.99 18.82 16.55
C LYS A 39 33.03 19.60 17.46
N LEU A 40 33.10 20.93 17.42
CA LEU A 40 32.16 21.77 18.19
C LEU A 40 30.73 21.59 17.71
N VAL A 41 30.52 21.43 16.40
CA VAL A 41 29.20 21.10 15.85
C VAL A 41 28.72 19.72 16.34
N ALA A 42 29.59 18.71 16.35
CA ALA A 42 29.25 17.39 16.89
C ALA A 42 28.86 17.43 18.37
N ASP A 43 29.64 18.14 19.18
CA ASP A 43 29.39 18.34 20.62
C ASP A 43 28.03 19.00 20.84
N ALA A 44 27.78 20.09 20.12
CA ALA A 44 26.56 20.87 20.25
C ALA A 44 25.31 20.11 19.74
N LEU A 45 25.42 19.38 18.62
CA LEU A 45 24.33 18.53 18.13
C LEU A 45 24.03 17.38 19.12
N SER A 46 25.08 16.76 19.67
CA SER A 46 24.92 15.67 20.64
C SER A 46 24.19 16.12 21.90
N GLU A 47 24.40 17.38 22.30
CA GLU A 47 23.71 17.97 23.44
C GLU A 47 22.28 18.41 23.10
N VAL A 48 22.07 19.10 21.98
CA VAL A 48 20.81 19.82 21.68
C VAL A 48 19.77 18.94 21.01
N VAL A 49 20.16 18.07 20.07
CA VAL A 49 19.24 17.28 19.24
C VAL A 49 18.27 16.42 20.07
N PRO A 50 18.69 15.69 21.13
CA PRO A 50 17.77 14.88 21.94
C PRO A 50 16.60 15.65 22.57
N TRP A 51 16.68 16.98 22.67
CA TRP A 51 15.66 17.84 23.26
C TRP A 51 14.73 18.50 22.24
N LYS A 52 15.08 18.50 20.94
CA LYS A 52 14.31 19.14 19.86
C LYS A 52 13.13 18.27 19.40
N ARG A 53 12.23 17.90 20.33
CA ARG A 53 11.16 16.92 20.11
C ARG A 53 9.81 17.49 19.62
N LYS A 54 9.71 18.81 19.44
CA LYS A 54 8.48 19.49 18.97
C LYS A 54 8.55 19.76 17.46
N ARG A 55 7.41 19.70 16.77
CA ARG A 55 7.31 19.97 15.31
C ARG A 55 7.90 21.31 14.89
N LEU A 56 7.80 22.33 15.74
CA LEU A 56 8.34 23.67 15.48
C LEU A 56 9.87 23.69 15.35
N HIS A 57 10.58 22.63 15.73
CA HIS A 57 12.03 22.52 15.56
C HIS A 57 12.46 21.83 14.26
N HIS A 58 11.52 21.35 13.43
CA HIS A 58 11.87 20.59 12.22
C HIS A 58 12.66 21.42 11.21
N GLU A 59 12.31 22.71 11.05
CA GLU A 59 13.05 23.61 10.17
C GLU A 59 14.50 23.77 10.63
N TRP A 60 14.71 24.02 11.92
CA TRP A 60 16.05 24.08 12.51
C TRP A 60 16.82 22.76 12.34
N LEU A 61 16.16 21.61 12.52
CA LEU A 61 16.79 20.29 12.34
C LEU A 61 17.21 20.05 10.88
N HIS A 62 16.41 20.45 9.88
CA HIS A 62 16.81 20.38 8.47
C HIS A 62 18.01 21.27 8.17
N THR A 63 18.04 22.50 8.70
CA THR A 63 19.19 23.41 8.50
C THR A 63 20.45 22.84 9.17
N ALA A 64 20.32 22.27 10.38
CA ALA A 64 21.40 21.60 11.06
C ALA A 64 21.91 20.36 10.29
N CYS A 65 21.01 19.55 9.72
CA CYS A 65 21.38 18.43 8.85
C CYS A 65 22.09 18.89 7.57
N ALA A 66 21.63 19.97 6.93
CA ALA A 66 22.29 20.54 5.77
C ALA A 66 23.71 21.02 6.08
N HIS A 67 23.91 21.71 7.21
CA HIS A 67 25.23 22.14 7.68
C HIS A 67 26.12 20.95 8.08
N LEU A 68 25.57 19.97 8.78
CA LEU A 68 26.29 18.76 9.15
C LEU A 68 26.87 18.03 7.92
N ARG A 69 26.13 17.96 6.82
CA ARG A 69 26.60 17.32 5.57
C ARG A 69 27.82 18.03 4.96
N THR A 70 27.94 19.36 5.11
CA THR A 70 29.11 20.08 4.58
C THR A 70 30.37 19.84 5.42
N LEU A 71 30.20 19.59 6.72
CA LEU A 71 31.29 19.33 7.68
C LEU A 71 31.66 17.85 7.79
N LEU A 72 30.76 16.94 7.41
CA LEU A 72 30.92 15.50 7.59
C LEU A 72 32.27 14.93 7.07
N PRO A 73 32.81 15.35 5.91
CA PRO A 73 34.11 14.86 5.44
C PRO A 73 35.30 15.20 6.35
N GLN A 74 35.13 16.16 7.27
CA GLN A 74 36.15 16.65 8.19
C GLN A 74 35.92 16.17 9.63
N MET A 75 34.84 15.42 9.90
CA MET A 75 34.51 14.95 11.24
C MET A 75 35.32 13.71 11.60
N ASP A 76 35.83 13.67 12.82
CA ASP A 76 36.45 12.47 13.36
C ASP A 76 35.39 11.38 13.60
N PRO A 77 35.71 10.08 13.41
CA PRO A 77 34.75 9.01 13.57
C PRO A 77 33.99 8.93 14.91
N PRO A 78 34.61 9.19 16.07
CA PRO A 78 33.89 9.27 17.34
C PRO A 78 32.81 10.36 17.36
N ASP A 79 33.02 11.45 16.62
CA ASP A 79 32.09 12.57 16.53
C ASP A 79 30.88 12.19 15.66
N ILE A 80 31.12 11.51 14.54
CA ILE A 80 30.07 10.93 13.70
C ILE A 80 29.19 9.96 14.51
N LEU A 81 29.81 9.07 15.28
CA LEU A 81 29.09 8.13 16.15
C LEU A 81 28.17 8.86 17.14
N ARG A 82 28.68 9.91 17.82
CA ARG A 82 27.90 10.69 18.79
C ARG A 82 26.71 11.37 18.14
N VAL A 83 26.89 11.95 16.95
CA VAL A 83 25.80 12.58 16.20
C VAL A 83 24.73 11.56 15.79
N ILE A 84 25.11 10.38 15.29
CA ILE A 84 24.15 9.31 14.95
C ILE A 84 23.32 8.92 16.17
N LEU A 85 23.95 8.74 17.33
CA LEU A 85 23.25 8.38 18.56
C LEU A 85 22.28 9.48 19.00
N ALA A 86 22.69 10.75 18.90
CA ALA A 86 21.86 11.90 19.26
C ALA A 86 20.61 12.04 18.38
N PHE A 87 20.76 11.92 17.05
CA PHE A 87 19.61 11.87 16.14
C PHE A 87 18.76 10.62 16.36
N GLY A 88 19.42 9.51 16.70
CA GLY A 88 18.77 8.31 17.18
C GLY A 88 17.76 8.65 18.26
N GLU A 89 18.14 9.39 19.30
CA GLU A 89 17.28 9.71 20.45
C GLU A 89 16.03 10.58 20.17
N LEU A 90 15.83 11.09 18.95
CA LEU A 90 14.65 11.87 18.55
C LEU A 90 13.38 11.00 18.41
N TYR A 91 12.90 10.40 19.50
CA TYR A 91 11.69 9.56 19.50
C TYR A 91 10.45 10.28 20.00
N THR A 92 9.31 9.91 19.43
CA THR A 92 8.01 10.36 19.95
C THR A 92 7.78 9.74 21.35
N LYS A 93 7.32 10.53 22.34
CA LYS A 93 6.93 9.99 23.67
C LYS A 93 5.83 8.91 23.58
N ARG A 94 5.10 8.83 22.45
CA ARG A 94 3.94 7.92 22.24
C ARG A 94 4.27 6.64 21.45
N ARG A 95 5.33 6.62 20.65
CA ARG A 95 5.75 5.48 19.82
C ARG A 95 7.28 5.37 19.85
N ARG A 96 7.80 4.48 20.70
CA ARG A 96 9.24 4.26 20.94
C ARG A 96 10.00 3.73 19.71
N HIS A 97 9.30 3.44 18.61
CA HIS A 97 9.85 2.86 17.39
C HIS A 97 9.82 3.82 16.18
N SER A 98 9.37 5.07 16.35
CA SER A 98 9.29 6.03 15.25
C SER A 98 10.04 7.32 15.59
N LEU A 99 10.94 7.73 14.70
CA LEU A 99 11.63 9.02 14.80
C LEU A 99 10.62 10.17 14.63
N LEU A 100 10.86 11.26 15.35
CA LEU A 100 10.10 12.51 15.23
C LEU A 100 10.46 13.27 13.94
N PHE A 101 11.68 13.08 13.45
CA PHE A 101 12.28 13.81 12.35
C PHE A 101 13.06 12.85 11.45
N GLN A 102 12.93 13.02 10.13
CA GLN A 102 13.55 12.16 9.12
C GLN A 102 14.29 13.01 8.09
N ASP A 103 15.58 12.70 7.92
CA ASP A 103 16.45 13.25 6.89
C ASP A 103 17.31 12.10 6.36
N TYR A 104 16.70 11.28 5.48
CA TYR A 104 17.27 10.02 5.00
C TYR A 104 18.64 10.21 4.33
N GLU A 105 18.82 11.32 3.62
CA GLU A 105 20.06 11.64 2.94
C GLU A 105 21.20 11.86 3.96
N THR A 106 20.97 12.69 4.99
CA THR A 106 21.96 12.93 6.05
C THR A 106 22.27 11.65 6.83
N TYR A 107 21.25 10.87 7.19
CA TYR A 107 21.45 9.62 7.93
C TYR A 107 22.24 8.60 7.10
N THR A 108 21.96 8.48 5.80
CA THR A 108 22.72 7.58 4.91
C THR A 108 24.18 7.99 4.84
N GLN A 109 24.47 9.28 4.68
CA GLN A 109 25.84 9.79 4.64
C GLN A 109 26.59 9.57 5.98
N LEU A 110 25.92 9.76 7.11
CA LEU A 110 26.50 9.48 8.44
C LEU A 110 26.92 8.00 8.59
N PHE A 111 26.07 7.06 8.18
CA PHE A 111 26.40 5.62 8.25
C PHE A 111 27.42 5.18 7.18
N GLN A 112 27.50 5.86 6.05
CA GLN A 112 28.56 5.67 5.05
C GLN A 112 29.92 6.16 5.56
N ALA A 113 29.93 7.30 6.26
CA ALA A 113 31.15 7.92 6.76
C ALA A 113 31.67 7.28 8.05
N LEU A 114 30.85 6.53 8.80
CA LEU A 114 31.24 5.91 10.06
C LEU A 114 32.05 4.62 9.83
N PRO A 115 33.35 4.59 10.17
CA PRO A 115 34.15 3.37 10.21
C PRO A 115 33.59 2.39 11.23
N THR A 116 33.56 1.10 10.88
CA THR A 116 32.90 0.08 11.68
C THR A 116 33.66 -0.28 12.95
N ASP A 117 34.98 -0.05 13.00
CA ASP A 117 35.87 -0.30 14.15
C ASP A 117 35.61 0.67 15.32
N VAL A 118 35.03 1.84 15.04
CA VAL A 118 34.68 2.86 16.05
C VAL A 118 33.49 2.43 16.93
N ALA A 119 32.69 1.47 16.45
CA ALA A 119 31.65 0.85 17.27
C ALA A 119 32.27 -0.07 18.33
N THR A 120 32.25 0.35 19.59
CA THR A 120 32.62 -0.50 20.73
C THR A 120 31.47 -1.41 21.11
N GLU A 121 31.71 -2.42 21.95
CA GLU A 121 30.66 -3.29 22.51
C GLU A 121 29.51 -2.48 23.16
N LYS A 122 29.84 -1.33 23.76
CA LYS A 122 28.87 -0.44 24.42
C LYS A 122 28.05 0.38 23.44
N SER A 123 28.60 0.75 22.28
CA SER A 123 27.92 1.58 21.30
C SER A 123 27.26 0.80 20.16
N LEU A 124 27.65 -0.46 19.95
CA LEU A 124 27.14 -1.30 18.87
C LEU A 124 25.62 -1.45 18.88
N LEU A 125 25.04 -1.80 20.03
CA LEU A 125 23.59 -2.01 20.13
C LEU A 125 22.78 -0.72 19.98
N PRO A 126 23.12 0.40 20.68
CA PRO A 126 22.52 1.69 20.39
C PRO A 126 22.60 2.07 18.90
N LEU A 127 23.73 1.80 18.25
CA LEU A 127 23.96 2.13 16.85
C LEU A 127 23.08 1.31 15.89
N LEU A 128 22.94 0.01 16.11
CA LEU A 128 22.01 -0.86 15.36
C LEU A 128 20.56 -0.42 15.51
N ARG A 129 20.16 -0.02 16.72
CA ARG A 129 18.84 0.56 16.96
C ARG A 129 18.64 1.85 16.18
N CYS A 130 19.65 2.72 16.15
CA CYS A 130 19.59 3.96 15.37
C CYS A 130 19.48 3.65 13.88
N TYR A 131 20.31 2.75 13.34
CA TYR A 131 20.28 2.31 11.95
C TYR A 131 18.88 1.85 11.52
N ARG A 132 18.30 0.90 12.27
CA ARG A 132 16.95 0.38 12.00
C ARG A 132 15.88 1.47 12.06
N ARG A 133 15.98 2.40 13.00
CA ARG A 133 14.96 3.43 13.23
C ARG A 133 15.07 4.60 12.26
N MET A 134 16.28 4.91 11.80
CA MET A 134 16.53 5.90 10.75
C MET A 134 16.12 5.38 9.37
N GLY A 135 15.86 4.08 9.23
CA GLY A 135 15.43 3.47 7.96
C GLY A 135 16.50 3.61 6.87
N VAL A 136 17.77 3.66 7.28
CA VAL A 136 18.91 3.72 6.36
C VAL A 136 19.17 2.31 5.83
N ILE A 137 19.45 2.21 4.53
CA ILE A 137 19.86 0.97 3.89
C ILE A 137 21.33 1.15 3.46
N HIS A 138 22.25 0.77 4.36
CA HIS A 138 23.69 0.75 4.10
C HIS A 138 24.25 -0.63 4.43
N GLU A 139 24.06 -1.57 3.51
CA GLU A 139 24.45 -2.98 3.65
C GLU A 139 25.92 -3.19 4.08
N PRO A 140 26.92 -2.45 3.55
CA PRO A 140 28.32 -2.67 3.94
C PRO A 140 28.56 -2.45 5.43
N PHE A 141 27.84 -1.52 6.05
CA PHE A 141 27.97 -1.22 7.47
C PHE A 141 27.42 -2.36 8.34
N VAL A 142 26.23 -2.88 8.01
CA VAL A 142 25.63 -4.01 8.74
C VAL A 142 26.46 -5.27 8.58
N GLY A 143 26.93 -5.56 7.37
CA GLY A 143 27.80 -6.71 7.09
C GLY A 143 29.10 -6.65 7.87
N ALA A 144 29.77 -5.49 7.88
CA ALA A 144 31.00 -5.28 8.63
C ALA A 144 30.79 -5.44 10.16
N LEU A 145 29.69 -4.93 10.72
CA LEU A 145 29.37 -5.14 12.14
C LEU A 145 29.11 -6.61 12.47
N CYS A 146 28.41 -7.34 11.60
CA CYS A 146 28.17 -8.77 11.79
C CYS A 146 29.48 -9.55 11.76
N ASN A 147 30.38 -9.23 10.82
CA ASN A 147 31.70 -9.86 10.73
C ASN A 147 32.51 -9.66 12.00
N ARG A 148 32.50 -8.46 12.60
CA ARG A 148 33.20 -8.20 13.87
C ARG A 148 32.69 -9.04 15.04
N VAL A 149 31.37 -9.31 15.07
CA VAL A 149 30.77 -10.21 16.06
C VAL A 149 31.16 -11.67 15.78
N VAL A 150 31.17 -12.08 14.50
CA VAL A 150 31.58 -13.44 14.07
C VAL A 150 33.06 -13.71 14.39
N GLU A 151 33.92 -12.72 14.14
CA GLU A 151 35.37 -12.78 14.35
C GLU A 151 35.75 -12.70 15.85
N GLY A 152 34.77 -12.46 16.73
CA GLY A 152 34.98 -12.36 18.17
C GLY A 152 35.63 -11.05 18.62
N GLU A 153 35.64 -10.02 17.76
CA GLU A 153 36.11 -8.68 18.14
C GLU A 153 35.15 -7.95 19.08
N VAL A 154 33.88 -8.35 19.05
CA VAL A 154 32.81 -7.81 19.91
C VAL A 154 32.03 -8.97 20.50
N GLU A 155 32.08 -9.13 21.83
CA GLU A 155 31.29 -10.12 22.52
C GLU A 155 29.88 -9.58 22.82
N LEU A 156 28.86 -10.22 22.25
CA LEU A 156 27.46 -9.91 22.51
C LEU A 156 26.83 -10.96 23.41
N ASN A 157 26.09 -10.51 24.43
CA ASN A 157 25.26 -11.42 25.21
C ASN A 157 24.05 -11.89 24.37
N PRO A 158 23.37 -12.99 24.76
CA PRO A 158 22.28 -13.58 23.96
C PRO A 158 21.14 -12.62 23.61
N SER A 159 20.82 -11.66 24.48
CA SER A 159 19.78 -10.67 24.20
C SER A 159 20.21 -9.66 23.13
N GLN A 160 21.48 -9.27 23.14
CA GLN A 160 22.06 -8.36 22.15
C GLN A 160 22.21 -9.04 20.79
N LEU A 161 22.60 -10.32 20.79
CA LEU A 161 22.68 -11.14 19.58
C LEU A 161 21.30 -11.30 18.94
N SER A 162 20.26 -11.58 19.74
CA SER A 162 18.88 -11.65 19.24
C SER A 162 18.43 -10.34 18.60
N GLU A 163 18.84 -9.20 19.15
CA GLU A 163 18.48 -7.88 18.60
C GLU A 163 19.27 -7.54 17.32
N LEU A 164 20.55 -7.95 17.24
CA LEU A 164 21.33 -7.89 16.00
C LEU A 164 20.65 -8.71 14.89
N VAL A 165 20.26 -9.95 15.20
CA VAL A 165 19.53 -10.84 14.28
C VAL A 165 18.21 -10.24 13.81
N GLN A 166 17.42 -9.68 14.73
CA GLN A 166 16.17 -9.01 14.35
C GLN A 166 16.40 -7.76 13.49
N SER A 167 17.57 -7.13 13.60
CA SER A 167 17.93 -5.95 12.83
C SER A 167 18.46 -6.31 11.44
N THR A 168 19.01 -7.53 11.26
CA THR A 168 19.45 -8.06 9.96
C THR A 168 18.36 -8.82 9.21
N ALA A 169 17.34 -9.35 9.91
CA ALA A 169 16.23 -10.13 9.35
C ALA A 169 15.25 -9.37 8.45
N GLN A 170 15.54 -8.12 8.07
CA GLN A 170 14.82 -7.44 6.98
C GLN A 170 15.15 -8.06 5.61
N ASP A 171 16.15 -8.95 5.53
CA ASP A 171 16.43 -9.83 4.39
C ASP A 171 16.57 -11.31 4.87
N PRO A 172 15.49 -12.11 4.85
CA PRO A 172 15.42 -13.40 5.55
C PRO A 172 16.37 -14.47 4.98
N TRP A 173 16.78 -14.37 3.72
CA TRP A 173 17.62 -15.39 3.06
C TRP A 173 19.11 -15.32 3.45
N ARG A 174 19.59 -14.14 3.90
CA ARG A 174 20.99 -13.95 4.32
C ARG A 174 21.20 -14.06 5.82
N ALA A 175 20.16 -13.79 6.61
CA ALA A 175 20.19 -13.98 8.05
C ALA A 175 20.54 -15.44 8.39
N GLU A 176 20.00 -16.42 7.67
CA GLU A 176 20.26 -17.84 7.92
C GLU A 176 21.73 -18.25 7.67
N ASP A 177 22.36 -17.79 6.59
CA ASP A 177 23.77 -18.09 6.26
C ASP A 177 24.77 -17.35 7.17
N GLN A 178 24.42 -16.18 7.69
CA GLN A 178 25.27 -15.48 8.67
C GLN A 178 25.05 -15.97 10.10
N ILE A 179 23.82 -16.25 10.53
CA ILE A 179 23.50 -16.72 11.88
C ILE A 179 24.07 -18.13 12.12
N SER A 180 24.05 -18.99 11.10
CA SER A 180 24.68 -20.32 11.16
C SER A 180 26.20 -20.26 11.33
N LYS A 181 26.84 -19.13 10.99
CA LYS A 181 28.28 -18.89 11.22
C LYS A 181 28.58 -18.27 12.59
N VAL A 182 27.61 -17.59 13.23
CA VAL A 182 27.80 -16.90 14.54
C VAL A 182 27.44 -17.80 15.72
N MET A 183 26.46 -18.70 15.56
CA MET A 183 25.98 -19.54 16.66
C MET A 183 26.53 -20.96 16.54
N CYS A 184 27.15 -21.46 17.61
CA CYS A 184 27.50 -22.89 17.65
C CYS A 184 26.21 -23.74 17.51
N PRO A 185 26.28 -24.95 16.96
CA PRO A 185 25.11 -25.78 16.66
C PRO A 185 24.17 -26.01 17.85
N VAL A 186 24.70 -25.97 19.07
CA VAL A 186 23.93 -26.11 20.32
C VAL A 186 23.10 -24.85 20.60
N CYS A 187 23.72 -23.66 20.52
CA CYS A 187 23.04 -22.38 20.74
C CYS A 187 22.01 -22.07 19.65
N PHE A 188 22.28 -22.48 18.40
CA PHE A 188 21.34 -22.31 17.27
C PHE A 188 20.09 -23.17 17.43
N LYS A 189 20.25 -24.39 17.97
CA LYS A 189 19.13 -25.29 18.28
C LYS A 189 18.24 -24.76 19.40
N ASP A 190 18.83 -24.18 20.45
CA ASP A 190 18.08 -23.56 21.55
C ASP A 190 17.39 -22.26 21.12
N PHE A 191 18.00 -21.51 20.19
CA PHE A 191 17.41 -20.32 19.56
C PHE A 191 16.14 -20.66 18.75
N LEU A 192 16.16 -21.74 17.96
CA LEU A 192 15.01 -22.19 17.18
C LEU A 192 13.90 -22.83 18.04
N ALA A 193 14.23 -23.42 19.19
CA ALA A 193 13.26 -24.01 20.12
C ALA A 193 12.25 -23.00 20.72
N VAL A 194 12.58 -21.70 20.68
CA VAL A 194 11.68 -20.61 21.09
C VAL A 194 10.67 -20.24 20.00
N PHE A 195 10.87 -20.66 18.75
CA PHE A 195 10.11 -20.25 17.57
C PHE A 195 9.45 -21.42 16.80
N GLY A 196 8.57 -22.20 17.47
CA GLY A 196 7.62 -23.12 16.80
C GLY A 196 8.22 -24.32 16.01
N PRO A 197 7.40 -25.27 15.51
CA PRO A 197 7.88 -26.59 15.13
C PRO A 197 8.44 -26.61 13.71
N MET A 198 9.75 -26.48 13.59
CA MET A 198 10.53 -26.83 12.40
C MET A 198 11.26 -28.15 12.66
N GLN A 199 11.13 -29.15 11.78
CA GLN A 199 11.90 -30.40 11.89
C GLN A 199 13.13 -30.32 10.98
N ILE A 200 14.32 -30.51 11.57
CA ILE A 200 15.61 -30.48 10.87
C ILE A 200 16.03 -31.93 10.57
N ILE A 201 16.43 -32.20 9.33
CA ILE A 201 17.11 -33.44 8.94
C ILE A 201 18.54 -33.07 8.55
N LEU A 202 19.51 -33.73 9.19
CA LEU A 202 20.91 -33.69 8.77
C LEU A 202 21.11 -34.75 7.68
N ASP A 203 21.73 -34.38 6.58
CA ASP A 203 22.21 -35.37 5.63
C ASP A 203 23.46 -36.09 6.16
N SER A 204 23.90 -37.12 5.44
CA SER A 204 25.08 -37.91 5.81
C SER A 204 26.41 -37.13 5.79
N ALA A 205 26.41 -35.88 5.30
CA ALA A 205 27.56 -34.98 5.30
C ALA A 205 27.46 -33.90 6.42
N GLY A 206 26.38 -33.89 7.21
CA GLY A 206 26.18 -32.94 8.29
C GLY A 206 25.64 -31.57 7.85
N ALA A 207 25.15 -31.44 6.60
CA ALA A 207 24.54 -30.21 6.13
C ALA A 207 23.08 -30.09 6.61
N LEU A 208 22.70 -28.90 7.08
CA LEU A 208 21.38 -28.58 7.59
C LEU A 208 20.42 -28.22 6.43
N ARG A 209 19.22 -28.80 6.40
CA ARG A 209 18.11 -28.34 5.55
C ARG A 209 16.80 -28.26 6.33
N GLY A 210 16.13 -27.12 6.27
CA GLY A 210 14.82 -26.90 6.87
C GLY A 210 13.66 -27.10 5.89
N ARG A 211 12.53 -27.65 6.36
CA ARG A 211 11.24 -27.72 5.64
C ARG A 211 10.11 -27.27 6.56
N TYR A 212 9.20 -26.45 6.05
CA TYR A 212 7.91 -26.16 6.70
C TYR A 212 6.88 -27.25 6.33
N LEU A 213 6.11 -27.71 7.31
CA LEU A 213 5.02 -28.69 7.11
C LEU A 213 3.67 -27.98 7.02
N THR A 214 3.06 -27.98 5.84
CA THR A 214 1.60 -27.85 5.68
C THR A 214 0.98 -29.25 5.76
N THR A 215 0.08 -29.47 6.72
CA THR A 215 -0.57 -30.76 6.91
C THR A 215 -1.85 -30.80 6.07
N VAL A 216 -1.87 -31.60 5.00
CA VAL A 216 -3.11 -31.99 4.31
C VAL A 216 -3.32 -33.49 4.53
N GLN A 217 -4.40 -33.86 5.22
CA GLN A 217 -4.86 -35.24 5.30
C GLN A 217 -5.48 -35.63 3.95
N VAL A 218 -4.88 -36.61 3.27
CA VAL A 218 -5.48 -37.26 2.10
C VAL A 218 -6.10 -38.59 2.56
N GLY A 219 -7.42 -38.68 2.43
CA GLY A 219 -8.20 -39.90 2.64
C GLY A 219 -7.88 -40.97 1.59
N GLN A 220 -7.83 -42.21 2.05
CA GLN A 220 -7.51 -43.40 1.27
C GLN A 220 -8.58 -43.71 0.20
N THR A 221 -8.14 -44.06 -1.01
CA THR A 221 -8.76 -45.10 -1.83
C THR A 221 -7.65 -45.91 -2.53
N GLN A 222 -7.78 -47.23 -2.46
CA GLN A 222 -6.78 -48.21 -2.90
C GLN A 222 -6.95 -48.62 -4.37
N SER A 223 -5.81 -49.06 -4.93
CA SER A 223 -5.58 -49.95 -6.10
C SER A 223 -5.70 -49.31 -7.49
N SER A 224 -4.79 -49.48 -8.45
CA SER A 224 -3.69 -50.45 -8.62
C SER A 224 -2.68 -49.95 -9.68
N GLY A 225 -1.37 -50.17 -9.48
CA GLY A 225 -0.35 -50.04 -10.53
C GLY A 225 1.01 -49.59 -10.00
N GLN A 226 1.86 -50.56 -9.62
CA GLN A 226 3.22 -50.37 -9.11
C GLN A 226 4.19 -49.75 -10.15
N SER A 227 4.99 -48.76 -9.75
CA SER A 227 6.45 -48.91 -9.56
C SER A 227 7.08 -47.59 -9.11
N GLY A 228 7.78 -47.62 -7.98
CA GLY A 228 8.54 -46.51 -7.41
C GLY A 228 9.86 -46.18 -8.14
N PRO A 229 10.70 -45.30 -7.56
CA PRO A 229 11.42 -44.27 -8.29
C PRO A 229 12.80 -44.71 -8.76
N ARG A 230 13.22 -44.24 -9.95
CA ARG A 230 14.62 -44.26 -10.39
C ARG A 230 15.11 -42.84 -10.62
N SER A 231 16.07 -42.47 -9.78
CA SER A 231 17.06 -41.42 -10.01
C SER A 231 18.05 -41.83 -11.11
N HIS A 232 18.65 -40.82 -11.74
CA HIS A 232 19.67 -40.86 -12.80
C HIS A 232 19.21 -41.29 -14.20
N PHE A 233 19.27 -40.33 -15.14
CA PHE A 233 19.34 -40.60 -16.58
C PHE A 233 20.71 -40.16 -17.09
N ASP A 234 21.51 -41.15 -17.47
CA ASP A 234 22.55 -41.03 -18.49
C ASP A 234 21.87 -41.02 -19.87
N PHE A 235 22.28 -40.13 -20.77
CA PHE A 235 21.80 -40.12 -22.16
C PHE A 235 22.54 -41.18 -22.98
N PRO A 236 21.83 -42.07 -23.72
CA PRO A 236 22.46 -42.84 -24.78
C PRO A 236 22.56 -41.99 -26.06
N SER A 237 23.67 -42.14 -26.75
CA SER A 237 23.92 -41.57 -28.07
C SER A 237 22.84 -42.01 -29.07
N VAL A 238 22.10 -41.06 -29.64
CA VAL A 238 21.25 -41.29 -30.82
C VAL A 238 21.80 -40.47 -31.98
N SER A 239 22.24 -41.17 -33.01
CA SER A 239 22.62 -40.63 -34.30
C SER A 239 21.39 -40.38 -35.17
N GLY A 240 21.31 -39.17 -35.74
CA GLY A 240 20.62 -38.90 -36.99
C GLY A 240 19.15 -38.51 -36.91
N THR A 241 18.89 -37.23 -36.71
CA THR A 241 17.79 -36.47 -37.35
C THR A 241 18.23 -35.00 -37.44
N SER A 242 18.03 -34.36 -38.59
CA SER A 242 18.21 -32.91 -38.74
C SER A 242 16.98 -32.20 -38.19
N GLU A 243 17.11 -31.52 -37.06
CA GLU A 243 16.07 -30.63 -36.53
C GLU A 243 16.46 -29.17 -36.78
N THR A 244 15.56 -28.41 -37.39
CA THR A 244 15.71 -26.97 -37.59
C THR A 244 15.16 -26.27 -36.34
N ALA A 245 16.04 -25.69 -35.52
CA ALA A 245 15.62 -24.84 -34.40
C ALA A 245 15.52 -23.38 -34.87
N GLN A 246 14.33 -22.78 -34.78
CA GLN A 246 14.17 -21.33 -34.91
C GLN A 246 14.32 -20.67 -33.54
N VAL A 247 15.33 -19.83 -33.40
CA VAL A 247 15.55 -18.99 -32.20
C VAL A 247 15.06 -17.58 -32.52
N ALA A 248 14.01 -17.13 -31.83
CA ALA A 248 13.56 -15.74 -31.91
C ALA A 248 14.39 -14.87 -30.95
N ILE A 249 15.23 -14.00 -31.50
CA ILE A 249 16.00 -13.01 -30.72
C ILE A 249 15.21 -11.69 -30.72
N TYR A 250 14.73 -11.25 -29.56
CA TYR A 250 14.04 -9.98 -29.41
C TYR A 250 15.04 -8.79 -29.43
N ARG A 251 15.37 -8.33 -30.63
CA ARG A 251 15.55 -6.91 -31.04
C ARG A 251 15.94 -6.85 -32.53
N LYS A 252 15.01 -6.38 -33.36
CA LYS A 252 15.14 -5.92 -34.76
C LYS A 252 16.12 -6.64 -35.73
N VAL A 253 15.51 -7.26 -36.73
CA VAL A 253 15.92 -7.58 -38.13
C VAL A 253 17.08 -8.58 -38.35
N GLY A 254 16.72 -9.80 -38.76
CA GLY A 254 17.57 -10.76 -39.47
C GLY A 254 17.20 -12.22 -39.21
N THR A 255 17.04 -13.03 -40.26
CA THR A 255 16.94 -14.49 -40.17
C THR A 255 18.33 -15.12 -40.20
N CYS A 256 18.61 -16.03 -39.27
CA CYS A 256 19.84 -16.81 -39.23
C CYS A 256 19.57 -18.24 -39.71
N THR A 257 20.40 -18.77 -40.61
CA THR A 257 20.36 -20.17 -41.03
C THR A 257 21.66 -20.84 -40.59
N VAL A 258 21.57 -21.89 -39.79
CA VAL A 258 22.73 -22.65 -39.31
C VAL A 258 22.70 -24.02 -39.97
N GLU A 259 23.71 -24.33 -40.79
CA GLU A 259 23.91 -25.68 -41.33
C GLU A 259 24.91 -26.45 -40.48
N PHE A 260 24.52 -27.65 -40.05
CA PHE A 260 25.41 -28.58 -39.35
C PHE A 260 25.97 -29.61 -40.33
N ASN A 261 27.30 -29.67 -40.45
CA ASN A 261 27.98 -30.77 -41.12
C ASN A 261 28.57 -31.73 -40.07
N PRO A 262 28.04 -32.95 -39.92
CA PRO A 262 28.41 -33.87 -38.84
C PRO A 262 29.77 -34.58 -39.03
N SER A 263 30.57 -34.20 -40.04
CA SER A 263 31.77 -34.97 -40.43
C SER A 263 33.12 -34.24 -40.36
N ALA A 264 33.20 -33.03 -39.80
CA ALA A 264 34.47 -32.34 -39.59
C ALA A 264 34.56 -31.71 -38.19
N ALA A 265 35.63 -32.02 -37.46
CA ALA A 265 36.04 -31.20 -36.32
C ALA A 265 36.42 -29.81 -36.85
N GLU A 266 35.85 -28.78 -36.23
CA GLU A 266 36.12 -27.34 -36.40
C GLU A 266 35.63 -26.68 -37.70
N ARG A 267 34.44 -26.04 -37.61
CA ARG A 267 34.16 -24.62 -37.90
C ARG A 267 32.66 -24.40 -38.03
N VAL A 268 32.12 -23.44 -37.29
CA VAL A 268 30.75 -22.94 -37.47
C VAL A 268 30.88 -21.55 -38.09
N SER A 269 30.44 -21.39 -39.34
CA SER A 269 30.37 -20.07 -39.99
C SER A 269 28.95 -19.53 -39.91
N CYS A 270 28.79 -18.34 -39.32
CA CYS A 270 27.52 -17.63 -39.31
C CYS A 270 27.52 -16.56 -40.41
N GLN A 271 26.48 -16.53 -41.25
CA GLN A 271 26.27 -15.46 -42.23
C GLN A 271 25.08 -14.61 -41.79
N VAL A 272 25.31 -13.31 -41.63
CA VAL A 272 24.27 -12.33 -41.33
C VAL A 272 24.22 -11.35 -42.50
N GLN A 273 23.04 -11.17 -43.09
CA GLN A 273 22.78 -10.12 -44.07
C GLN A 273 21.99 -8.98 -43.42
N PRO A 274 22.64 -7.89 -43.00
CA PRO A 274 22.02 -6.58 -43.03
C PRO A 274 22.36 -5.90 -44.37
N GLU A 275 21.46 -5.06 -44.87
CA GLU A 275 21.60 -4.36 -46.16
C GLU A 275 23.03 -3.81 -46.39
N GLY A 276 23.77 -4.43 -47.32
CA GLY A 276 24.87 -3.78 -48.05
C GLY A 276 26.33 -4.15 -47.71
N GLU A 277 26.67 -4.85 -46.63
CA GLU A 277 28.08 -5.25 -46.39
C GLU A 277 28.22 -6.63 -45.73
N LEU A 278 29.08 -7.47 -46.30
CA LEU A 278 29.37 -8.84 -45.87
C LEU A 278 30.46 -8.82 -44.79
N LYS A 279 30.14 -9.23 -43.56
CA LYS A 279 31.14 -9.46 -42.50
C LYS A 279 31.03 -10.89 -41.99
N THR A 280 32.14 -11.62 -42.07
CA THR A 280 32.28 -12.99 -41.54
C THR A 280 32.81 -12.93 -40.11
N LEU A 281 32.15 -13.61 -39.18
CA LEU A 281 32.63 -13.77 -37.81
C LEU A 281 33.16 -15.20 -37.63
N ASP A 282 34.45 -15.35 -37.35
CA ASP A 282 35.08 -16.64 -37.08
C ASP A 282 35.13 -16.90 -35.56
N LEU A 283 34.52 -18.00 -35.10
CA LEU A 283 34.60 -18.46 -33.71
C LEU A 283 35.44 -19.73 -33.64
N THR A 284 36.46 -19.74 -32.77
CA THR A 284 37.33 -20.89 -32.52
C THR A 284 37.12 -21.38 -31.09
N LEU A 285 36.78 -22.66 -30.91
CA LEU A 285 36.63 -23.29 -29.59
C LEU A 285 37.99 -23.81 -29.11
N GLN A 286 38.49 -23.31 -27.98
CA GLN A 286 39.63 -23.93 -27.27
C GLN A 286 39.11 -24.74 -26.07
N SER A 287 39.45 -26.03 -26.03
CA SER A 287 39.25 -26.88 -24.86
C SER A 287 40.47 -26.79 -23.93
N SER A 288 40.31 -26.31 -22.70
CA SER A 288 41.31 -26.46 -21.63
C SER A 288 40.77 -27.34 -20.49
N PRO A 289 41.49 -28.38 -20.05
CA PRO A 289 41.10 -29.23 -18.93
C PRO A 289 41.85 -28.81 -17.66
N ALA A 290 41.22 -28.02 -16.80
CA ALA A 290 41.42 -27.97 -15.34
C ALA A 290 40.84 -26.70 -14.73
N GLN A 291 39.74 -26.82 -13.96
CA GLN A 291 39.51 -26.14 -12.68
C GLN A 291 38.14 -26.55 -12.12
N SER A 292 38.17 -27.29 -11.03
CA SER A 292 37.04 -27.51 -10.13
C SER A 292 36.95 -26.33 -9.15
N ASP A 293 35.70 -25.98 -8.82
CA ASP A 293 35.26 -25.02 -7.79
C ASP A 293 35.21 -23.54 -8.18
N LEU A 294 34.01 -23.08 -8.57
CA LEU A 294 33.60 -21.67 -8.57
C LEU A 294 32.29 -21.52 -7.78
N SER A 295 32.31 -20.64 -6.79
CA SER A 295 31.19 -20.23 -5.95
C SER A 295 30.40 -19.07 -6.59
N TRP A 296 29.10 -19.00 -6.33
CA TRP A 296 28.08 -18.15 -6.96
C TRP A 296 28.15 -16.63 -6.64
N ASN A 297 29.32 -16.05 -6.36
CA ASN A 297 29.43 -14.72 -5.74
C ASN A 297 29.74 -13.51 -6.63
N ASN A 298 29.70 -13.58 -7.96
CA ASN A 298 30.14 -12.47 -8.82
C ASN A 298 29.10 -11.89 -9.81
N PHE A 299 27.79 -11.93 -9.51
CA PHE A 299 26.77 -11.47 -10.48
C PHE A 299 26.17 -10.06 -10.27
N PHE A 300 26.55 -9.29 -9.24
CA PHE A 300 25.87 -8.00 -8.94
C PHE A 300 26.75 -6.74 -8.90
N GLY A 301 27.98 -6.79 -9.43
CA GLY A 301 28.94 -5.68 -9.36
C GLY A 301 29.28 -4.96 -10.67
N TRP A 302 28.56 -5.20 -11.78
CA TRP A 302 29.03 -4.72 -13.10
C TRP A 302 27.90 -4.27 -14.03
N CYS A 303 27.27 -3.14 -13.71
CA CYS A 303 26.49 -2.33 -14.65
C CYS A 303 26.71 -0.85 -14.35
N ASN A 304 27.98 -0.42 -14.33
CA ASN A 304 28.39 0.98 -14.49
C ASN A 304 29.89 1.02 -14.85
N SER A 305 30.27 0.39 -15.97
CA SER A 305 31.50 0.73 -16.69
C SER A 305 31.45 0.14 -18.09
N SER A 306 31.85 0.96 -19.05
CA SER A 306 32.02 0.64 -20.47
C SER A 306 32.97 -0.54 -20.73
N ALA A 307 32.65 -1.27 -21.80
CA ALA A 307 33.50 -2.14 -22.61
C ALA A 307 33.84 -3.57 -22.12
N GLU A 308 33.55 -4.51 -23.02
CA GLU A 308 34.16 -5.84 -23.20
C GLU A 308 34.15 -6.83 -22.01
N SER A 309 33.12 -7.67 -21.96
CA SER A 309 33.27 -9.14 -21.97
C SER A 309 31.91 -9.82 -21.94
N ALA A 310 31.77 -10.84 -22.79
CA ALA A 310 30.64 -11.76 -22.84
C ALA A 310 30.95 -12.97 -21.96
N ASP A 311 29.92 -13.49 -21.25
CA ASP A 311 29.55 -14.92 -21.17
C ASP A 311 28.78 -15.21 -19.88
N THR A 312 27.47 -15.49 -19.98
CA THR A 312 26.82 -16.65 -19.34
C THR A 312 25.37 -16.78 -19.82
N ALA A 313 25.03 -17.97 -20.32
CA ALA A 313 23.71 -18.31 -20.86
C ALA A 313 22.73 -18.71 -19.75
N ALA A 314 21.53 -18.13 -19.78
CA ALA A 314 20.38 -18.58 -19.01
C ALA A 314 19.57 -19.62 -19.83
N SER A 315 19.24 -20.76 -19.21
CA SER A 315 18.38 -21.79 -19.81
C SER A 315 16.91 -21.37 -19.76
N VAL A 316 16.24 -21.30 -20.91
CA VAL A 316 14.79 -21.05 -21.03
C VAL A 316 14.09 -22.37 -21.32
N SER A 317 13.05 -22.69 -20.53
CA SER A 317 12.16 -23.83 -20.75
C SER A 317 11.04 -23.43 -21.73
N ALA A 318 10.90 -24.15 -22.83
CA ALA A 318 9.86 -23.90 -23.84
C ALA A 318 8.56 -24.64 -23.47
N VAL A 319 7.44 -23.92 -23.50
CA VAL A 319 6.08 -24.48 -23.43
C VAL A 319 5.57 -24.70 -24.87
N PRO A 320 4.94 -25.84 -25.21
CA PRO A 320 4.43 -26.06 -26.56
C PRO A 320 3.18 -25.22 -26.80
N VAL A 321 3.23 -24.34 -27.80
CA VAL A 321 2.08 -23.58 -28.31
C VAL A 321 1.40 -24.41 -29.40
N SER A 322 0.09 -24.61 -29.26
CA SER A 322 -0.74 -25.32 -30.26
C SER A 322 -0.77 -24.58 -31.60
N GLU A 323 -0.58 -25.33 -32.70
CA GLU A 323 -0.68 -24.81 -34.07
C GLU A 323 -2.04 -24.15 -34.33
N GLY A 324 -2.03 -22.85 -34.65
CA GLY A 324 -3.23 -22.08 -35.00
C GLY A 324 -3.29 -20.65 -34.42
N ALA A 325 -2.40 -20.28 -33.49
CA ALA A 325 -2.36 -18.93 -32.95
C ALA A 325 -1.73 -17.94 -33.96
N VAL A 326 -2.55 -17.02 -34.49
CA VAL A 326 -2.05 -15.86 -35.23
C VAL A 326 -1.27 -14.97 -34.26
N VAL A 327 0.04 -14.88 -34.44
CA VAL A 327 0.89 -13.96 -33.67
C VAL A 327 0.64 -12.55 -34.20
N VAL A 328 -0.24 -11.79 -33.54
CA VAL A 328 -0.39 -10.36 -33.77
C VAL A 328 0.85 -9.67 -33.17
N PRO A 329 1.55 -8.80 -33.91
CA PRO A 329 2.68 -8.07 -33.35
C PRO A 329 2.24 -7.24 -32.14
N TYR A 330 2.86 -7.51 -30.98
CA TYR A 330 2.77 -6.69 -29.77
C TYR A 330 2.98 -5.20 -30.13
N GLY A 331 2.13 -4.31 -29.62
CA GLY A 331 2.29 -2.86 -29.77
C GLY A 331 1.61 -2.19 -30.98
N SER A 332 0.59 -2.78 -31.59
CA SER A 332 -0.17 -2.14 -32.69
C SER A 332 -1.62 -1.76 -32.36
N GLY A 333 -2.16 -2.25 -31.24
CA GLY A 333 -3.54 -1.94 -30.85
C GLY A 333 -3.64 -0.77 -29.85
N PRO A 334 -4.87 -0.40 -29.45
CA PRO A 334 -5.10 0.69 -28.52
C PRO A 334 -4.43 0.45 -27.16
N ARG A 335 -3.95 1.53 -26.52
CA ARG A 335 -3.26 1.51 -25.23
C ARG A 335 -3.81 2.56 -24.29
N MET A 336 -4.11 2.12 -23.07
CA MET A 336 -4.61 2.93 -21.97
C MET A 336 -3.49 3.25 -20.98
N LEU A 337 -3.48 4.47 -20.44
CA LEU A 337 -2.75 4.80 -19.20
C LEU A 337 -3.76 4.87 -18.05
N VAL A 338 -3.48 4.21 -16.93
CA VAL A 338 -4.30 4.30 -15.71
C VAL A 338 -3.44 4.83 -14.56
N LEU A 339 -3.83 5.98 -14.02
CA LEU A 339 -3.23 6.55 -12.82
C LEU A 339 -4.11 6.18 -11.62
N THR A 340 -3.62 5.31 -10.74
CA THR A 340 -4.41 4.71 -9.65
C THR A 340 -3.70 4.79 -8.30
N ASP A 341 -4.47 4.96 -7.22
CA ASP A 341 -4.00 4.89 -5.86
C ASP A 341 -4.53 3.64 -5.13
N VAL A 342 -4.73 2.52 -5.86
CA VAL A 342 -4.99 1.16 -5.34
C VAL A 342 -4.37 0.97 -3.97
N GLY A 343 -5.16 0.49 -3.02
CA GLY A 343 -4.77 0.46 -1.61
C GLY A 343 -5.24 1.66 -0.81
N GLU A 344 -5.71 2.74 -1.44
CA GLU A 344 -6.49 3.80 -0.79
C GLU A 344 -7.96 3.40 -0.67
N GLU A 345 -8.57 3.10 -1.80
CA GLU A 345 -9.99 2.87 -1.98
C GLU A 345 -10.22 1.59 -2.75
N ILE A 346 -11.22 0.79 -2.36
CA ILE A 346 -11.43 -0.52 -2.96
C ILE A 346 -12.01 -0.47 -4.39
N ASP A 347 -12.59 0.67 -4.75
CA ASP A 347 -13.10 0.99 -6.08
C ASP A 347 -11.98 0.86 -7.13
N ASP A 348 -10.75 1.24 -6.78
CA ASP A 348 -9.57 1.15 -7.64
C ASP A 348 -9.14 -0.29 -7.94
N GLU A 349 -9.11 -1.19 -6.94
CA GLU A 349 -8.81 -2.60 -7.17
C GLU A 349 -9.89 -3.27 -8.04
N ALA A 350 -11.16 -2.91 -7.85
CA ALA A 350 -12.24 -3.40 -8.70
C ALA A 350 -12.14 -2.87 -10.12
N ALA A 351 -11.77 -1.60 -10.31
CA ALA A 351 -11.49 -1.02 -11.62
C ALA A 351 -10.36 -1.78 -12.34
N LEU A 352 -9.25 -2.08 -11.64
CA LEU A 352 -8.17 -2.88 -12.20
C LEU A 352 -8.59 -4.31 -12.53
N TRP A 353 -9.44 -4.93 -11.71
CA TRP A 353 -9.96 -6.26 -12.00
C TRP A 353 -10.83 -6.27 -13.26
N LEU A 354 -11.73 -5.30 -13.42
CA LEU A 354 -12.54 -5.16 -14.63
C LEU A 354 -11.68 -4.96 -15.87
N LEU A 355 -10.64 -4.13 -15.77
CA LEU A 355 -9.66 -3.98 -16.84
C LEU A 355 -8.96 -5.29 -17.18
N HIS A 356 -8.53 -6.05 -16.17
CA HIS A 356 -7.90 -7.36 -16.38
C HIS A 356 -8.82 -8.33 -17.14
N GLN A 357 -10.09 -8.41 -16.74
CA GLN A 357 -11.09 -9.24 -17.43
C GLN A 357 -11.32 -8.79 -18.87
N HIS A 358 -11.43 -7.47 -19.09
CA HIS A 358 -11.67 -6.93 -20.42
C HIS A 358 -10.49 -7.14 -21.35
N LEU A 359 -9.26 -6.90 -20.86
CA LEU A 359 -8.06 -7.18 -21.64
C LEU A 359 -8.05 -8.64 -22.05
N ASN A 360 -8.29 -9.59 -21.14
CA ASN A 360 -8.37 -11.02 -21.47
C ASN A 360 -9.33 -11.35 -22.64
N ALA A 361 -10.44 -10.61 -22.77
CA ALA A 361 -11.38 -10.77 -23.88
C ALA A 361 -10.95 -10.05 -25.19
N SER A 362 -10.12 -9.00 -25.09
CA SER A 362 -9.78 -8.08 -26.19
C SER A 362 -8.28 -8.12 -26.51
N PRO A 363 -7.78 -9.05 -27.34
CA PRO A 363 -6.35 -9.34 -27.53
C PRO A 363 -5.51 -8.18 -28.05
N THR A 364 -6.13 -7.18 -28.66
CA THR A 364 -5.45 -6.00 -29.23
C THR A 364 -5.22 -4.87 -28.23
N LEU A 365 -5.87 -4.91 -27.07
CA LEU A 365 -5.77 -3.83 -26.09
C LEU A 365 -4.59 -4.06 -25.14
N GLU A 366 -3.91 -2.96 -24.80
CA GLU A 366 -2.80 -2.92 -23.84
C GLU A 366 -3.06 -1.83 -22.79
N ALA A 367 -2.47 -1.95 -21.60
CA ALA A 367 -2.60 -0.93 -20.56
C ALA A 367 -1.31 -0.75 -19.75
N ASP A 368 -1.03 0.51 -19.41
CA ASP A 368 0.01 0.89 -18.46
C ASP A 368 -0.66 1.35 -17.16
N ILE A 369 -0.36 0.68 -16.05
CA ILE A 369 -0.86 1.01 -14.72
C ILE A 369 0.25 1.69 -13.93
N VAL A 370 -0.03 2.90 -13.43
CA VAL A 370 0.89 3.64 -12.58
C VAL A 370 0.30 3.76 -11.19
N PHE A 371 0.98 3.16 -10.20
CA PHE A 371 0.64 3.33 -8.79
C PHE A 371 1.12 4.71 -8.32
N VAL A 372 0.22 5.55 -7.83
CA VAL A 372 0.52 6.95 -7.46
C VAL A 372 0.13 7.26 -6.03
N THR A 373 0.76 8.32 -5.49
CA THR A 373 0.58 8.83 -4.11
C THR A 373 1.00 7.87 -2.99
N GLY A 374 1.21 8.41 -1.78
CA GLY A 374 1.60 7.62 -0.62
C GLY A 374 2.89 6.87 -0.89
N SER A 375 2.90 5.56 -0.60
CA SER A 375 3.97 4.64 -0.96
C SER A 375 3.51 3.71 -2.09
N PRO A 376 3.90 3.95 -3.36
CA PRO A 376 3.42 3.15 -4.49
C PRO A 376 3.71 1.65 -4.39
N LEU A 377 4.81 1.23 -3.74
CA LEU A 377 5.14 -0.18 -3.55
C LEU A 377 4.24 -0.83 -2.48
N GLU A 378 3.91 -0.09 -1.41
CA GLU A 378 2.93 -0.55 -0.44
C GLU A 378 1.56 -0.72 -1.11
N ARG A 379 1.13 0.26 -1.91
CA ARG A 379 -0.09 0.20 -2.72
C ARG A 379 -0.14 -1.03 -3.63
N ALA A 380 0.92 -1.26 -4.40
CA ALA A 380 1.03 -2.41 -5.29
C ALA A 380 1.01 -3.76 -4.53
N THR A 381 1.43 -3.80 -3.27
CA THR A 381 1.39 -5.02 -2.45
C THR A 381 -0.04 -5.47 -2.18
N ARG A 382 -0.99 -4.54 -1.99
CA ARG A 382 -2.41 -4.92 -1.86
C ARG A 382 -2.96 -5.53 -3.15
N TRP A 383 -2.60 -4.94 -4.29
CA TRP A 383 -2.97 -5.50 -5.58
C TRP A 383 -2.39 -6.90 -5.78
N ALA A 384 -1.13 -7.09 -5.39
CA ALA A 384 -0.47 -8.39 -5.43
C ALA A 384 -1.26 -9.44 -4.63
N GLN A 385 -1.74 -9.11 -3.44
CA GLN A 385 -2.59 -10.01 -2.63
C GLN A 385 -3.90 -10.38 -3.35
N VAL A 386 -4.49 -9.44 -4.10
CA VAL A 386 -5.68 -9.73 -4.92
C VAL A 386 -5.33 -10.71 -6.03
N LEU A 387 -4.24 -10.48 -6.77
CA LEU A 387 -3.79 -11.37 -7.84
C LEU A 387 -3.40 -12.77 -7.33
N ASN A 388 -2.66 -12.84 -6.21
CA ASN A 388 -2.24 -14.11 -5.60
C ASN A 388 -3.41 -14.90 -5.00
N SER A 389 -4.59 -14.29 -4.81
CA SER A 389 -5.80 -14.99 -4.36
C SER A 389 -6.53 -15.74 -5.48
N LEU A 390 -6.09 -15.57 -6.73
CA LEU A 390 -6.65 -16.26 -7.88
C LEU A 390 -6.32 -17.76 -7.86
N PRO A 391 -7.19 -18.62 -8.45
CA PRO A 391 -6.87 -20.03 -8.66
C PRO A 391 -5.57 -20.22 -9.44
N GLU A 392 -4.80 -21.30 -9.16
CA GLU A 392 -3.49 -21.57 -9.79
C GLU A 392 -3.51 -21.63 -11.33
N ASN A 393 -4.66 -21.92 -11.92
CA ASN A 393 -4.85 -21.97 -13.37
C ASN A 393 -5.22 -20.62 -13.99
N HIS A 394 -5.30 -19.54 -13.22
CA HIS A 394 -5.61 -18.23 -13.75
C HIS A 394 -4.40 -17.63 -14.46
N VAL A 395 -4.57 -17.29 -15.74
CA VAL A 395 -3.53 -16.65 -16.54
C VAL A 395 -3.64 -15.15 -16.37
N LEU A 396 -2.61 -14.55 -15.77
CA LEU A 396 -2.46 -13.10 -15.74
C LEU A 396 -2.16 -12.58 -17.15
N THR A 397 -2.79 -11.49 -17.54
CA THR A 397 -2.55 -10.89 -18.85
C THR A 397 -1.17 -10.21 -18.89
N GLU A 398 -0.31 -10.61 -19.84
CA GLU A 398 0.99 -9.95 -20.08
C GLU A 398 0.85 -8.54 -20.70
N ARG A 399 -0.38 -8.14 -21.04
CA ARG A 399 -0.70 -6.86 -21.70
C ARG A 399 -0.91 -5.71 -20.73
N ILE A 400 -0.79 -5.97 -19.42
CA ILE A 400 -0.68 -4.92 -18.43
C ILE A 400 0.78 -4.72 -18.07
N GLN A 401 1.26 -3.48 -18.22
CA GLN A 401 2.56 -3.06 -17.74
C GLN A 401 2.39 -2.20 -16.49
N TYR A 402 3.02 -2.61 -15.40
CA TYR A 402 2.95 -1.89 -14.13
C TYR A 402 4.16 -0.98 -13.93
N TYR A 403 3.93 0.19 -13.34
CA TYR A 403 4.93 1.23 -13.08
C TYR A 403 4.75 1.87 -11.70
N VAL A 404 5.85 2.40 -11.16
CA VAL A 404 5.86 3.19 -9.93
C VAL A 404 5.83 4.69 -10.25
N GLY A 405 4.83 5.38 -9.70
CA GLY A 405 4.75 6.84 -9.68
C GLY A 405 5.56 7.47 -8.53
N PRO A 406 5.42 8.79 -8.30
CA PRO A 406 6.13 9.46 -7.21
C PRO A 406 5.53 9.14 -5.84
N THR A 407 6.42 8.93 -4.86
CA THR A 407 6.08 8.80 -3.43
C THR A 407 5.60 10.14 -2.88
N THR A 408 4.57 10.15 -2.05
CA THR A 408 4.08 11.38 -1.38
C THR A 408 3.82 11.19 0.10
N SER A 409 3.63 12.31 0.80
CA SER A 409 3.24 12.33 2.21
C SER A 409 1.77 11.96 2.45
N ARG A 410 1.01 11.62 1.40
CA ARG A 410 -0.38 11.21 1.53
C ARG A 410 -0.44 9.92 2.35
N HIS A 411 -1.26 9.95 3.39
CA HIS A 411 -1.45 8.81 4.27
C HIS A 411 -2.30 7.75 3.56
N MET A 412 -1.91 6.47 3.66
CA MET A 412 -2.70 5.35 3.17
C MET A 412 -3.76 4.94 4.18
N ARG A 413 -5.04 4.96 3.78
CA ARG A 413 -6.16 4.50 4.61
C ARG A 413 -5.92 3.12 5.20
N TYR A 414 -5.39 2.19 4.39
CA TYR A 414 -5.04 0.84 4.81
C TYR A 414 -3.52 0.72 4.90
N ARG A 415 -3.00 0.66 6.12
CA ARG A 415 -1.57 0.52 6.34
C ARG A 415 -1.13 -0.90 6.02
N MET A 416 -0.19 -1.00 5.11
CA MET A 416 0.53 -2.23 4.83
C MET A 416 2.00 -1.92 4.59
N MET A 417 2.84 -2.92 4.80
CA MET A 417 4.25 -2.84 4.44
C MET A 417 4.41 -3.38 3.03
N ALA A 418 5.35 -2.82 2.28
CA ALA A 418 5.72 -3.39 1.00
C ALA A 418 6.27 -4.80 1.23
N ASP A 419 5.77 -5.77 0.48
CA ASP A 419 6.18 -7.16 0.58
C ASP A 419 6.71 -7.63 -0.77
N ALA A 420 8.04 -7.77 -0.85
CA ALA A 420 8.72 -8.17 -2.08
C ALA A 420 8.36 -9.60 -2.51
N ALA A 421 8.07 -10.50 -1.57
CA ALA A 421 7.67 -11.88 -1.89
C ALA A 421 6.26 -11.91 -2.48
N GLU A 422 5.34 -11.12 -1.90
CA GLU A 422 3.97 -10.97 -2.41
C GLU A 422 3.97 -10.38 -3.82
N LEU A 423 4.74 -9.31 -4.04
CA LEU A 423 4.93 -8.68 -5.35
C LEU A 423 5.55 -9.65 -6.36
N LEU A 424 6.55 -10.45 -5.96
CA LEU A 424 7.18 -11.43 -6.84
C LEU A 424 6.19 -12.54 -7.24
N SER A 425 5.44 -13.08 -6.29
CA SER A 425 4.42 -14.11 -6.55
C SER A 425 3.37 -13.61 -7.54
N ALA A 426 2.99 -12.34 -7.45
CA ALA A 426 2.00 -11.73 -8.33
C ALA A 426 2.56 -11.32 -9.72
N GLY A 427 3.84 -11.60 -10.01
CA GLY A 427 4.49 -11.16 -11.26
C GLY A 427 4.81 -9.65 -11.30
N LEU A 428 4.80 -8.98 -10.15
CA LEU A 428 5.01 -7.54 -10.00
C LEU A 428 6.43 -7.17 -9.52
N ALA A 429 7.36 -8.13 -9.43
CA ALA A 429 8.72 -7.89 -8.93
C ALA A 429 9.47 -6.77 -9.66
N THR A 430 9.19 -6.55 -10.94
CA THR A 430 9.85 -5.51 -11.73
C THR A 430 9.49 -4.09 -11.29
N LEU A 431 8.40 -3.90 -10.53
CA LEU A 431 7.95 -2.58 -10.08
C LEU A 431 9.04 -1.82 -9.31
N ILE A 432 9.84 -2.51 -8.50
CA ILE A 432 10.87 -1.92 -7.63
C ILE A 432 11.83 -1.01 -8.43
N ASN A 433 12.11 -1.35 -9.69
CA ASN A 433 13.05 -0.64 -10.56
C ASN A 433 12.41 -0.09 -11.84
N LYS A 434 11.08 0.08 -11.85
CA LYS A 434 10.35 0.49 -13.07
C LYS A 434 9.56 1.78 -12.83
N PRO A 435 10.25 2.94 -12.75
CA PRO A 435 9.58 4.23 -12.63
C PRO A 435 8.77 4.52 -13.89
N PHE A 436 7.65 5.20 -13.73
CA PHE A 436 6.90 5.72 -14.85
C PHE A 436 7.65 6.90 -15.50
N LEU A 437 7.78 6.90 -16.82
CA LEU A 437 8.52 7.93 -17.58
C LEU A 437 7.67 8.67 -18.62
N GLY A 438 6.36 8.38 -18.69
CA GLY A 438 5.46 8.87 -19.74
C GLY A 438 5.24 7.86 -20.86
N GLY A 439 4.65 8.29 -21.97
CA GLY A 439 4.33 7.42 -23.11
C GLY A 439 3.23 7.95 -24.02
N GLU A 440 2.86 7.11 -24.99
CA GLU A 440 1.89 7.41 -26.04
C GLU A 440 0.59 6.63 -25.87
N TYR A 441 -0.53 7.33 -25.64
CA TYR A 441 -1.79 6.71 -25.22
C TYR A 441 -2.98 7.16 -26.07
N ASP A 442 -3.98 6.29 -26.21
CA ASP A 442 -5.28 6.67 -26.78
C ASP A 442 -6.22 7.16 -25.69
N VAL A 443 -6.16 6.52 -24.52
CA VAL A 443 -6.99 6.84 -23.36
C VAL A 443 -6.11 7.01 -22.13
N VAL A 444 -6.32 8.10 -21.39
CA VAL A 444 -5.74 8.33 -20.07
C VAL A 444 -6.87 8.34 -19.05
N LEU A 445 -6.83 7.40 -18.12
CA LEU A 445 -7.76 7.29 -17.03
C LEU A 445 -7.10 7.82 -15.74
N GLN A 446 -7.66 8.90 -15.20
CA GLN A 446 -7.25 9.44 -13.91
C GLN A 446 -8.32 9.08 -12.87
N ILE A 447 -8.12 7.95 -12.17
CA ILE A 447 -8.98 7.47 -11.07
C ILE A 447 -8.37 7.77 -9.69
N SER A 448 -7.23 8.46 -9.63
CA SER A 448 -6.61 8.87 -8.38
C SER A 448 -6.10 10.32 -8.42
N PRO A 449 -5.85 10.94 -7.24
CA PRO A 449 -5.16 12.21 -7.18
C PRO A 449 -3.73 12.09 -7.69
N ILE A 450 -3.29 13.07 -8.47
CA ILE A 450 -1.94 13.11 -9.04
C ILE A 450 -0.96 13.92 -8.18
N SER A 451 -1.29 14.11 -6.90
CA SER A 451 -0.37 14.74 -5.95
C SER A 451 0.97 14.01 -5.96
N GLY A 452 2.07 14.76 -6.02
CA GLY A 452 3.42 14.20 -6.10
C GLY A 452 4.06 14.35 -7.47
N PHE A 453 3.29 14.45 -8.55
CA PHE A 453 3.83 14.86 -9.85
C PHE A 453 4.11 16.37 -9.86
N SER A 454 5.01 16.80 -10.76
CA SER A 454 5.33 18.21 -10.95
C SER A 454 4.11 19.01 -11.38
N SER A 455 3.87 20.15 -10.72
CA SER A 455 2.88 21.15 -11.15
C SER A 455 3.37 22.00 -12.32
N ASP A 456 4.68 22.06 -12.54
CA ASP A 456 5.27 22.64 -13.74
C ASP A 456 5.33 21.56 -14.83
N PHE A 457 4.28 21.53 -15.66
CA PHE A 457 4.18 20.65 -16.83
C PHE A 457 5.09 21.10 -17.99
N ALA A 458 5.68 22.30 -17.92
CA ALA A 458 6.45 22.94 -18.99
C ALA A 458 7.97 22.77 -18.82
N ASN A 459 8.48 22.78 -17.58
CA ASN A 459 9.89 22.47 -17.24
C ASN A 459 9.99 21.41 -16.14
N PRO A 460 9.48 20.20 -16.38
CA PRO A 460 9.45 19.17 -15.36
C PRO A 460 10.85 18.63 -15.02
N PRO A 461 11.10 18.23 -13.76
CA PRO A 461 12.30 17.48 -13.38
C PRO A 461 12.37 16.13 -14.11
N THR A 462 13.58 15.59 -14.32
CA THR A 462 13.77 14.25 -14.90
C THR A 462 13.25 13.15 -13.97
N GLY A 463 12.71 12.06 -14.54
CA GLY A 463 12.19 10.91 -13.77
C GLY A 463 10.68 10.97 -13.50
N PRO A 464 10.16 10.21 -12.51
CA PRO A 464 8.72 10.02 -12.30
C PRO A 464 7.98 11.31 -11.96
N LEU A 465 8.64 12.31 -11.39
CA LEU A 465 8.06 13.63 -11.10
C LEU A 465 7.70 14.40 -12.38
N GLY A 466 8.43 14.18 -13.48
CA GLY A 466 8.19 14.84 -14.77
C GLY A 466 7.43 14.01 -15.80
N ALA A 467 7.12 12.75 -15.48
CA ALA A 467 6.56 11.79 -16.42
C ALA A 467 5.24 12.25 -17.07
N LEU A 468 4.40 13.02 -16.36
CA LEU A 468 3.14 13.53 -16.90
C LEU A 468 3.33 14.45 -18.12
N ALA A 469 4.46 15.16 -18.21
CA ALA A 469 4.75 16.01 -19.36
C ALA A 469 5.16 15.23 -20.62
N HIS A 470 5.43 13.93 -20.46
CA HIS A 470 5.76 13.01 -21.53
C HIS A 470 4.57 12.11 -21.91
N VAL A 471 3.39 12.37 -21.34
CA VAL A 471 2.13 11.72 -21.75
C VAL A 471 1.58 12.48 -22.95
N VAL A 472 1.53 11.82 -24.10
CA VAL A 472 1.07 12.40 -25.37
C VAL A 472 0.11 11.46 -26.10
N PRO A 473 -0.73 11.97 -27.03
CA PRO A 473 -1.55 11.12 -27.88
C PRO A 473 -0.70 10.18 -28.74
N ARG A 474 -1.16 8.94 -28.96
CA ARG A 474 -0.46 8.04 -29.87
C ARG A 474 -0.56 8.52 -31.33
N PRO A 475 0.56 8.59 -32.07
CA PRO A 475 0.53 8.89 -33.50
C PRO A 475 -0.29 7.85 -34.26
N GLY A 476 -1.29 8.31 -35.02
CA GLY A 476 -2.11 7.43 -35.86
C GLY A 476 -3.23 6.68 -35.13
N ALA A 477 -3.58 7.10 -33.91
CA ALA A 477 -4.82 6.67 -33.27
C ALA A 477 -6.01 6.88 -34.22
N LYS A 478 -6.81 5.83 -34.44
CA LYS A 478 -8.01 5.87 -35.30
C LYS A 478 -9.19 6.45 -34.52
N GLY A 479 -9.06 7.70 -34.06
CA GLY A 479 -10.10 8.40 -33.33
C GLY A 479 -9.59 9.52 -32.43
N LEU A 480 -10.52 10.16 -31.72
CA LEU A 480 -10.20 11.10 -30.65
C LEU A 480 -9.46 10.37 -29.53
N THR A 481 -8.40 10.97 -29.01
CA THR A 481 -7.78 10.50 -27.77
C THR A 481 -8.49 11.13 -26.58
N TYR A 482 -8.66 10.38 -25.50
CA TYR A 482 -9.48 10.79 -24.37
C TYR A 482 -8.69 10.85 -23.07
N ILE A 483 -8.99 11.85 -22.25
CA ILE A 483 -8.72 11.81 -20.81
C ILE A 483 -10.05 11.64 -20.08
N VAL A 484 -10.20 10.48 -19.44
CA VAL A 484 -11.34 10.18 -18.56
C VAL A 484 -10.95 10.54 -17.14
N VAL A 485 -11.63 11.53 -16.58
CA VAL A 485 -11.44 11.92 -15.18
C VAL A 485 -12.50 11.17 -14.36
N GLY A 486 -12.02 10.22 -13.55
CA GLY A 486 -12.80 9.19 -12.84
C GLY A 486 -13.76 9.71 -11.78
N GLY A 487 -14.65 8.83 -11.29
CA GLY A 487 -15.89 9.14 -10.58
C GLY A 487 -15.72 9.86 -9.24
N GLU A 488 -14.72 9.48 -8.43
CA GLU A 488 -14.36 10.22 -7.21
C GLU A 488 -13.79 11.58 -7.59
N GLY A 489 -13.19 11.71 -8.76
CA GLY A 489 -12.70 12.97 -9.28
C GLY A 489 -13.74 14.02 -9.62
N ALA A 490 -14.98 13.61 -9.85
CA ALA A 490 -16.09 14.54 -10.02
C ALA A 490 -16.67 15.03 -8.67
N THR A 491 -16.54 14.26 -7.58
CA THR A 491 -17.18 14.57 -6.28
C THR A 491 -16.23 14.90 -5.14
N ASN A 492 -15.03 14.32 -5.12
CA ASN A 492 -14.07 14.31 -4.00
C ASN A 492 -12.64 14.75 -4.36
N PHE A 493 -12.21 14.74 -5.64
CA PHE A 493 -10.88 15.26 -5.95
C PHE A 493 -10.74 16.73 -5.59
N PRO A 494 -9.57 17.13 -5.04
CA PRO A 494 -9.23 18.51 -4.93
C PRO A 494 -9.34 19.13 -6.32
N ARG A 495 -10.20 20.15 -6.48
CA ARG A 495 -10.15 21.08 -7.62
C ARG A 495 -8.97 22.03 -7.42
N ASP A 496 -7.80 21.45 -7.13
CA ASP A 496 -6.57 22.19 -6.96
C ASP A 496 -5.97 22.54 -8.33
N GLU A 497 -4.99 23.43 -8.31
CA GLU A 497 -4.35 23.93 -9.52
C GLU A 497 -3.65 22.81 -10.31
N LEU A 498 -3.20 21.75 -9.63
CA LEU A 498 -2.51 20.62 -10.28
C LEU A 498 -3.48 19.81 -11.15
N HIS A 499 -4.64 19.43 -10.62
CA HIS A 499 -5.62 18.62 -11.36
C HIS A 499 -6.25 19.42 -12.50
N ILE A 500 -6.60 20.69 -12.25
CA ILE A 500 -7.12 21.60 -13.27
C ILE A 500 -6.05 21.84 -14.35
N GLY A 501 -4.80 22.07 -13.93
CA GLY A 501 -3.66 22.28 -14.80
C GLY A 501 -3.36 21.06 -15.67
N PHE A 502 -3.36 19.86 -15.09
CA PHE A 502 -3.11 18.62 -15.83
C PHE A 502 -4.18 18.34 -16.89
N LYS A 503 -5.48 18.50 -16.53
CA LYS A 503 -6.56 18.40 -17.52
C LYS A 503 -6.35 19.37 -18.69
N LYS A 504 -6.06 20.64 -18.39
CA LYS A 504 -5.83 21.67 -19.42
C LYS A 504 -4.61 21.32 -20.28
N TYR A 505 -3.53 20.87 -19.66
CA TYR A 505 -2.33 20.41 -20.33
C TYR A 505 -2.61 19.27 -21.31
N MET A 506 -3.38 18.26 -20.89
CA MET A 506 -3.78 17.15 -21.75
C MET A 506 -4.65 17.60 -22.93
N GLN A 507 -5.54 18.57 -22.72
CA GLN A 507 -6.31 19.18 -23.81
C GLN A 507 -5.39 19.93 -24.80
N GLU A 508 -4.39 20.67 -24.32
CA GLU A 508 -3.37 21.32 -25.17
C GLU A 508 -2.52 20.30 -25.96
N LYS A 509 -2.35 19.08 -25.43
CA LYS A 509 -1.70 17.97 -26.12
C LYS A 509 -2.59 17.24 -27.13
N GLY A 510 -3.89 17.55 -27.18
CA GLY A 510 -4.82 16.98 -28.17
C GLY A 510 -5.81 15.96 -27.62
N PHE A 511 -5.87 15.74 -26.30
CA PHE A 511 -6.88 14.87 -25.69
C PHE A 511 -8.23 15.59 -25.51
N ALA A 512 -9.33 14.89 -25.77
CA ALA A 512 -10.68 15.29 -25.38
C ALA A 512 -10.96 14.86 -23.93
N ALA A 513 -11.56 15.73 -23.13
CA ALA A 513 -11.78 15.46 -21.71
C ALA A 513 -13.22 14.97 -21.44
N VAL A 514 -13.34 13.76 -20.89
CA VAL A 514 -14.61 13.13 -20.49
C VAL A 514 -14.69 13.09 -18.97
N HIS A 515 -15.86 13.45 -18.42
CA HIS A 515 -16.14 13.47 -16.99
C HIS A 515 -17.15 12.38 -16.68
N VAL A 516 -16.84 11.52 -15.72
CA VAL A 516 -17.81 10.53 -15.23
C VAL A 516 -18.89 11.26 -14.45
N GLU A 517 -20.13 11.21 -14.93
CA GLU A 517 -21.28 11.82 -14.28
C GLU A 517 -22.02 10.82 -13.41
N LYS A 518 -22.93 11.31 -12.55
CA LYS A 518 -23.77 10.46 -11.71
C LYS A 518 -24.58 9.44 -12.51
N ALA A 519 -24.93 9.76 -13.76
CA ALA A 519 -25.65 8.84 -14.65
C ALA A 519 -24.79 7.64 -15.09
N ASN A 520 -23.46 7.73 -14.96
CA ASN A 520 -22.53 6.66 -15.28
C ASN A 520 -22.21 5.76 -14.08
N TYR A 521 -22.61 6.15 -12.85
CA TYR A 521 -22.27 5.38 -11.67
C TYR A 521 -22.99 4.04 -11.69
N LEU A 522 -22.20 2.98 -11.58
CA LEU A 522 -22.69 1.66 -11.26
C LEU A 522 -22.77 1.51 -9.76
N ASN A 523 -23.70 0.71 -9.25
CA ASN A 523 -23.69 0.33 -7.85
C ASN A 523 -23.05 -1.04 -7.72
N TRP A 524 -22.45 -1.31 -6.56
CA TRP A 524 -22.05 -2.66 -6.25
C TRP A 524 -23.27 -3.61 -6.27
N GLU A 525 -23.16 -4.72 -6.99
CA GLU A 525 -24.20 -5.76 -7.03
C GLU A 525 -23.67 -7.09 -6.48
N LYS A 526 -24.54 -7.85 -5.82
CA LYS A 526 -24.15 -9.14 -5.22
C LYS A 526 -23.55 -10.12 -6.23
N ALA A 527 -24.07 -10.12 -7.46
CA ALA A 527 -23.60 -10.98 -8.54
C ALA A 527 -22.15 -10.68 -8.95
N MET A 528 -21.66 -9.44 -8.76
CA MET A 528 -20.29 -9.08 -9.09
C MET A 528 -19.28 -9.85 -8.22
N PHE A 529 -19.60 -10.11 -6.95
CA PHE A 529 -18.70 -10.81 -6.03
C PHE A 529 -18.46 -12.27 -6.39
N GLU A 530 -19.34 -12.88 -7.18
CA GLU A 530 -19.15 -14.23 -7.71
C GLU A 530 -18.08 -14.25 -8.81
N THR A 531 -17.79 -13.10 -9.42
CA THR A 531 -16.82 -12.93 -10.51
C THR A 531 -15.49 -12.34 -10.05
N PHE A 532 -15.41 -11.87 -8.80
CA PHE A 532 -14.22 -11.25 -8.25
C PHE A 532 -13.27 -12.27 -7.62
N PRO A 533 -11.96 -11.96 -7.56
CA PRO A 533 -11.01 -12.76 -6.78
C PRO A 533 -11.47 -12.81 -5.32
N PRO A 534 -11.27 -13.94 -4.61
CA PRO A 534 -11.70 -14.08 -3.22
C PRO A 534 -11.22 -12.95 -2.33
N LYS A 535 -9.96 -12.52 -2.49
CA LYS A 535 -9.42 -11.42 -1.68
C LYS A 535 -10.04 -10.08 -2.03
N LEU A 536 -10.37 -9.81 -3.29
CA LEU A 536 -11.07 -8.58 -3.67
C LEU A 536 -12.48 -8.55 -3.04
N THR A 537 -13.22 -9.66 -3.11
CA THR A 537 -14.53 -9.77 -2.48
C THR A 537 -14.47 -9.50 -0.98
N GLU A 538 -13.51 -10.11 -0.27
CA GLU A 538 -13.27 -9.83 1.16
C GLU A 538 -13.04 -8.34 1.41
N LEU A 539 -12.12 -7.72 0.65
CA LEU A 539 -11.77 -6.31 0.81
C LEU A 539 -12.94 -5.36 0.51
N VAL A 540 -13.76 -5.64 -0.52
CA VAL A 540 -14.94 -4.83 -0.85
C VAL A 540 -15.99 -4.92 0.25
N LEU A 541 -16.30 -6.15 0.69
CA LEU A 541 -17.27 -6.36 1.75
C LEU A 541 -16.84 -5.68 3.06
N ASP A 542 -15.56 -5.72 3.39
CA ASP A 542 -15.02 -5.05 4.57
C ASP A 542 -15.04 -3.53 4.44
N ASP A 543 -14.67 -2.94 3.29
CA ASP A 543 -14.74 -1.48 3.12
C ASP A 543 -16.18 -0.97 3.14
N GLU A 544 -17.08 -1.62 2.41
CA GLU A 544 -18.50 -1.27 2.38
C GLU A 544 -19.16 -1.44 3.77
N TRP A 545 -18.77 -2.47 4.50
CA TRP A 545 -19.18 -2.64 5.90
C TRP A 545 -18.64 -1.51 6.79
N ASN A 546 -17.37 -1.16 6.65
CA ASN A 546 -16.77 -0.06 7.40
C ASN A 546 -17.42 1.29 7.07
N LYS A 547 -17.84 1.53 5.83
CA LYS A 547 -18.63 2.70 5.41
C LYS A 547 -20.04 2.69 6.02
N ALA A 548 -20.67 1.51 6.09
CA ALA A 548 -21.99 1.33 6.71
C ALA A 548 -21.97 1.46 8.24
N VAL A 549 -20.88 1.05 8.89
CA VAL A 549 -20.67 1.15 10.34
C VAL A 549 -20.19 2.55 10.73
N GLY A 550 -19.25 3.10 9.99
CA GLY A 550 -18.72 4.44 10.20
C GLY A 550 -19.67 5.53 9.75
N ARG A 551 -19.42 6.76 10.19
CA ARG A 551 -20.08 7.96 9.67
C ARG A 551 -19.02 8.88 9.12
N ILE A 552 -19.39 9.69 8.12
CA ILE A 552 -18.52 10.80 7.69
C ILE A 552 -18.17 11.61 8.95
N PRO A 553 -16.88 11.88 9.24
CA PRO A 553 -16.51 12.61 10.44
C PRO A 553 -17.27 13.93 10.55
N PRO A 554 -17.75 14.33 11.74
CA PRO A 554 -18.63 15.49 11.88
C PRO A 554 -17.96 16.82 11.47
N MET A 555 -16.62 16.87 11.42
CA MET A 555 -15.87 18.04 10.95
C MET A 555 -15.51 18.02 9.45
N VAL A 556 -15.80 16.92 8.75
CA VAL A 556 -15.44 16.72 7.33
C VAL A 556 -16.66 16.96 6.46
N ALA A 557 -16.43 17.45 5.23
CA ALA A 557 -17.44 17.91 4.28
C ALA A 557 -18.29 19.08 4.82
N ASN A 558 -19.34 19.46 4.10
CA ASN A 558 -20.30 20.46 4.57
C ASN A 558 -21.53 19.77 5.18
N LEU A 559 -22.39 20.55 5.88
CA LEU A 559 -23.57 20.00 6.55
C LEU A 559 -24.53 19.29 5.60
N PHE A 560 -24.72 19.81 4.38
CA PHE A 560 -25.57 19.18 3.37
C PHE A 560 -25.11 17.75 3.05
N VAL A 561 -23.81 17.55 2.80
CA VAL A 561 -23.25 16.24 2.51
C VAL A 561 -23.43 15.30 3.71
N ARG A 562 -23.07 15.75 4.93
CA ARG A 562 -23.24 14.95 6.14
C ARG A 562 -24.69 14.56 6.38
N PHE A 563 -25.63 15.47 6.18
CA PHE A 563 -27.05 15.19 6.33
C PHE A 563 -27.51 14.14 5.30
N ARG A 564 -27.29 14.40 4.01
CA ARG A 564 -27.70 13.50 2.92
C ARG A 564 -27.12 12.09 3.09
N VAL A 565 -25.84 11.96 3.44
CA VAL A 565 -25.24 10.64 3.62
C VAL A 565 -25.89 9.91 4.79
N ASN A 566 -26.14 10.57 5.92
CA ASN A 566 -26.70 9.92 7.10
C ASN A 566 -28.21 9.67 7.05
N THR A 567 -28.99 10.42 6.26
CA THR A 567 -30.47 10.28 6.20
C THR A 567 -30.95 9.52 4.97
N LEU A 568 -30.10 9.37 3.95
CA LEU A 568 -30.41 8.67 2.70
C LEU A 568 -29.42 7.55 2.42
N VAL A 569 -28.17 7.87 2.08
CA VAL A 569 -27.22 6.89 1.51
C VAL A 569 -26.87 5.78 2.51
N ASN A 570 -26.25 6.13 3.63
CA ASN A 570 -25.87 5.16 4.66
C ASN A 570 -27.10 4.58 5.35
N TYR A 571 -28.20 5.34 5.43
CA TYR A 571 -29.41 4.86 6.09
C TYR A 571 -30.02 3.67 5.34
N GLU A 572 -30.17 3.77 4.03
CA GLU A 572 -30.70 2.70 3.19
C GLU A 572 -29.80 1.47 3.22
N VAL A 573 -28.48 1.67 3.19
CA VAL A 573 -27.48 0.60 3.30
C VAL A 573 -27.62 -0.16 4.64
N VAL A 574 -27.66 0.55 5.76
CA VAL A 574 -27.80 -0.06 7.09
C VAL A 574 -29.16 -0.72 7.26
N ASP A 575 -30.22 -0.15 6.68
CA ASP A 575 -31.56 -0.75 6.72
C ASP A 575 -31.63 -2.08 5.98
N ARG A 576 -31.07 -2.17 4.76
CA ARG A 576 -31.02 -3.44 4.01
C ARG A 576 -30.29 -4.53 4.77
N ALA A 577 -29.11 -4.22 5.29
CA ALA A 577 -28.33 -5.18 6.08
C ALA A 577 -29.04 -5.61 7.36
N PHE A 578 -29.71 -4.68 8.04
CA PHE A 578 -30.50 -5.03 9.21
C PHE A 578 -31.75 -5.83 8.87
N ALA A 579 -32.40 -5.57 7.74
CA ALA A 579 -33.57 -6.31 7.30
C ALA A 579 -33.23 -7.78 7.02
N ALA A 580 -32.12 -8.04 6.33
CA ALA A 580 -31.63 -9.40 6.10
C ALA A 580 -31.23 -10.10 7.40
N PHE A 581 -30.52 -9.40 8.29
CA PHE A 581 -30.22 -9.90 9.64
C PHE A 581 -31.50 -10.26 10.42
N GLU A 582 -32.53 -9.41 10.33
CA GLU A 582 -33.77 -9.61 11.06
C GLU A 582 -34.63 -10.73 10.44
N GLU A 583 -34.68 -10.88 9.13
CA GLU A 583 -35.48 -11.89 8.44
C GLU A 583 -35.19 -13.31 8.97
N ASP A 584 -33.92 -13.64 9.13
CA ASP A 584 -33.48 -14.98 9.58
C ASP A 584 -33.59 -15.19 11.09
N LEU A 585 -33.52 -14.11 11.88
CA LEU A 585 -33.28 -14.19 13.32
C LEU A 585 -34.42 -13.63 14.17
N ARG A 586 -35.43 -13.01 13.55
CA ARG A 586 -36.60 -12.45 14.23
C ARG A 586 -37.32 -13.56 15.00
N GLY A 587 -37.48 -13.34 16.30
CA GLY A 587 -38.16 -14.27 17.22
C GLY A 587 -37.24 -15.26 17.94
N THR A 588 -35.95 -15.33 17.57
CA THR A 588 -34.98 -16.07 18.38
C THR A 588 -34.83 -15.44 19.78
N PRO A 589 -34.56 -16.23 20.83
CA PRO A 589 -34.38 -15.71 22.19
C PRO A 589 -33.29 -14.63 22.27
N ASP A 590 -32.18 -14.81 21.55
CA ASP A 590 -31.06 -13.88 21.55
C ASP A 590 -31.38 -12.58 20.80
N TYR A 591 -32.21 -12.61 19.74
CA TYR A 591 -32.70 -11.39 19.09
C TYR A 591 -33.60 -10.56 20.01
N VAL A 592 -34.49 -11.23 20.76
CA VAL A 592 -35.35 -10.56 21.75
C VAL A 592 -34.51 -9.94 22.87
N ARG A 593 -33.45 -10.65 23.33
CA ARG A 593 -32.50 -10.12 24.31
C ARG A 593 -31.73 -8.92 23.76
N ALA A 594 -31.21 -9.00 22.54
CA ALA A 594 -30.50 -7.91 21.87
C ALA A 594 -31.37 -6.65 21.74
N THR A 595 -32.64 -6.83 21.36
CA THR A 595 -33.61 -5.74 21.27
C THR A 595 -33.88 -5.11 22.64
N LYS A 596 -34.14 -5.92 23.68
CA LYS A 596 -34.34 -5.42 25.05
C LYS A 596 -33.11 -4.68 25.59
N TRP A 597 -31.92 -5.20 25.32
CA TRP A 597 -30.68 -4.55 25.72
C TRP A 597 -30.54 -3.18 25.04
N PHE A 598 -30.76 -3.08 23.73
CA PHE A 598 -30.66 -1.79 23.05
C PHE A 598 -31.66 -0.77 23.61
N MET A 599 -32.92 -1.18 23.84
CA MET A 599 -33.94 -0.31 24.45
C MET A 599 -33.51 0.22 25.82
N SER A 600 -32.70 -0.53 26.57
CA SER A 600 -32.17 -0.08 27.87
C SER A 600 -31.10 1.01 27.75
N VAL A 601 -30.40 1.12 26.61
CA VAL A 601 -29.32 2.09 26.38
C VAL A 601 -29.68 3.18 25.37
N GLU A 602 -30.81 3.06 24.67
CA GLU A 602 -31.23 3.94 23.58
C GLU A 602 -31.19 5.44 23.95
N LYS A 603 -31.71 5.81 25.14
CA LYS A 603 -31.70 7.21 25.60
C LYS A 603 -30.27 7.75 25.74
N LYS A 604 -29.34 6.94 26.29
CA LYS A 604 -27.92 7.31 26.43
C LYS A 604 -27.26 7.43 25.05
N VAL A 605 -27.59 6.52 24.12
CA VAL A 605 -27.07 6.55 22.74
C VAL A 605 -27.52 7.83 22.01
N LEU A 606 -28.81 8.16 22.04
CA LEU A 606 -29.33 9.40 21.44
C LEU A 606 -28.70 10.65 22.05
N GLN A 607 -28.57 10.71 23.37
CA GLN A 607 -27.94 11.83 24.06
C GLN A 607 -26.49 11.99 23.61
N ASN A 608 -25.70 10.91 23.62
CA ASN A 608 -24.30 10.95 23.19
C ASN A 608 -24.18 11.42 21.73
N ILE A 609 -24.99 10.88 20.81
CA ILE A 609 -24.97 11.30 19.39
C ILE A 609 -25.26 12.79 19.23
N ARG A 610 -26.22 13.33 20.00
CA ARG A 610 -26.54 14.77 19.98
C ARG A 610 -25.40 15.62 20.52
N GLU A 611 -24.84 15.23 21.66
CA GLU A 611 -23.80 15.98 22.37
C GLU A 611 -22.42 15.91 21.69
N THR A 612 -22.16 14.86 20.91
CA THR A 612 -20.90 14.68 20.17
C THR A 612 -21.09 14.94 18.69
N TYR A 613 -21.63 13.98 17.93
CA TYR A 613 -21.64 14.03 16.47
C TYR A 613 -22.43 15.24 15.93
N VAL A 614 -23.69 15.43 16.36
CA VAL A 614 -24.54 16.52 15.85
C VAL A 614 -23.98 17.88 16.26
N LYS A 615 -23.61 18.04 17.54
CA LYS A 615 -23.00 19.29 18.04
C LYS A 615 -21.72 19.66 17.31
N ILE A 616 -20.77 18.71 17.14
CA ILE A 616 -19.51 18.97 16.42
C ILE A 616 -19.79 19.28 14.95
N SER A 617 -20.75 18.59 14.33
CA SER A 617 -21.19 18.86 12.95
C SER A 617 -21.73 20.29 12.80
N ARG A 618 -22.52 20.75 13.77
CA ARG A 618 -23.04 22.12 13.83
C ARG A 618 -21.94 23.15 14.04
N GLU A 619 -21.01 22.90 14.95
CA GLU A 619 -19.86 23.77 15.19
C GLU A 619 -18.95 23.90 13.95
N SER A 620 -18.79 22.81 13.19
CA SER A 620 -18.08 22.81 11.90
C SER A 620 -18.83 23.63 10.85
N ASP A 621 -20.15 23.45 10.72
CA ASP A 621 -21.00 24.23 9.80
C ASP A 621 -20.93 25.74 10.09
N ASN A 622 -21.02 26.12 11.37
CA ASN A 622 -20.95 27.51 11.81
C ASN A 622 -19.60 28.20 11.51
N LYS A 623 -18.53 27.42 11.36
CA LYS A 623 -17.19 27.92 10.98
C LYS A 623 -17.01 28.00 9.46
N SER A 624 -17.87 27.37 8.68
CA SER A 624 -17.82 27.39 7.21
C SER A 624 -18.28 28.74 6.66
N LYS A 625 -17.66 29.19 5.56
CA LYS A 625 -18.15 30.35 4.79
C LYS A 625 -19.56 30.11 4.25
N ASP A 626 -19.86 28.86 3.93
CA ASP A 626 -21.15 28.39 3.42
C ASP A 626 -21.98 27.73 4.52
N CYS A 627 -22.13 28.39 5.67
CA CYS A 627 -22.99 27.89 6.76
C CYS A 627 -24.43 27.66 6.26
N PHE A 628 -24.95 26.47 6.55
CA PHE A 628 -26.30 26.03 6.17
C PHE A 628 -27.34 26.34 7.24
N GLY A 629 -26.95 26.42 8.51
CA GLY A 629 -27.85 26.71 9.62
C GLY A 629 -28.74 25.53 10.04
N ASN A 630 -29.63 25.76 11.01
CA ASN A 630 -30.48 24.72 11.62
C ASN A 630 -31.99 25.00 11.40
N GLY A 631 -32.36 25.27 10.15
CA GLY A 631 -33.76 25.51 9.77
C GLY A 631 -34.63 24.24 9.86
N ALA A 632 -35.92 24.39 9.58
CA ALA A 632 -36.82 23.24 9.48
C ALA A 632 -36.50 22.39 8.23
N VAL A 633 -36.73 21.08 8.29
CA VAL A 633 -36.40 20.20 7.15
C VAL A 633 -37.25 20.44 5.90
N SER A 634 -38.41 21.10 6.05
CA SER A 634 -39.21 21.56 4.91
C SER A 634 -38.60 22.74 4.15
N GLU A 635 -37.65 23.45 4.74
CA GLU A 635 -36.97 24.57 4.08
C GLU A 635 -36.06 24.07 2.95
N LYS A 636 -35.86 24.92 1.93
CA LYS A 636 -34.93 24.64 0.85
C LYS A 636 -33.49 24.69 1.37
N VAL A 637 -32.66 23.75 0.92
CA VAL A 637 -31.22 23.81 1.17
C VAL A 637 -30.67 25.06 0.49
N LYS A 638 -29.87 25.86 1.23
CA LYS A 638 -29.28 27.11 0.73
C LYS A 638 -28.56 26.88 -0.60
N GLY A 639 -28.96 27.63 -1.63
CA GLY A 639 -28.38 27.54 -2.97
C GLY A 639 -28.89 26.37 -3.83
N MET A 640 -29.85 25.57 -3.34
CA MET A 640 -30.37 24.41 -4.07
C MET A 640 -31.90 24.47 -4.25
N LYS A 641 -32.41 23.70 -5.21
CA LYS A 641 -33.85 23.63 -5.50
C LYS A 641 -34.62 22.67 -4.57
N MET A 642 -33.90 21.78 -3.89
CA MET A 642 -34.44 20.70 -3.04
C MET A 642 -34.52 21.13 -1.56
N SER A 643 -35.43 20.51 -0.81
CA SER A 643 -35.52 20.65 0.66
C SER A 643 -34.70 19.58 1.37
N TRP A 644 -34.39 19.78 2.65
CA TRP A 644 -33.74 18.75 3.48
C TRP A 644 -34.60 17.49 3.59
N GLU A 645 -35.92 17.64 3.71
CA GLU A 645 -36.87 16.54 3.74
C GLU A 645 -36.83 15.71 2.45
N SER A 646 -36.70 16.36 1.29
CA SER A 646 -36.67 15.67 -0.01
C SER A 646 -35.42 14.82 -0.25
N ILE A 647 -34.39 14.99 0.59
CA ILE A 647 -33.14 14.21 0.56
C ILE A 647 -33.03 13.22 1.72
N CYS A 648 -34.11 12.98 2.47
CA CYS A 648 -34.21 11.86 3.41
C CYS A 648 -34.77 10.61 2.70
N SER A 649 -34.27 9.42 3.04
CA SER A 649 -34.89 8.19 2.59
C SER A 649 -36.28 8.02 3.21
N ARG A 650 -37.21 7.42 2.46
CA ARG A 650 -38.57 7.11 2.97
C ARG A 650 -38.53 6.18 4.17
N VAL A 651 -37.56 5.26 4.17
CA VAL A 651 -37.30 4.33 5.28
C VAL A 651 -36.88 5.10 6.54
N CYS A 652 -35.95 6.06 6.41
CA CYS A 652 -35.55 6.91 7.52
C CYS A 652 -36.73 7.69 8.11
N VAL A 653 -37.54 8.32 7.26
CA VAL A 653 -38.74 9.04 7.71
C VAL A 653 -39.70 8.11 8.44
N ARG A 654 -40.02 6.95 7.86
CA ARG A 654 -40.90 5.93 8.48
C ARG A 654 -40.39 5.53 9.87
N ASP A 655 -39.10 5.23 9.99
CA ASP A 655 -38.51 4.74 11.23
C ASP A 655 -38.49 5.83 12.32
N ILE A 656 -38.27 7.09 11.96
CA ILE A 656 -38.36 8.24 12.88
C ILE A 656 -39.80 8.42 13.36
N LEU A 657 -40.78 8.36 12.46
CA LEU A 657 -42.20 8.48 12.81
C LEU A 657 -42.68 7.32 13.71
N ALA A 658 -42.12 6.12 13.53
CA ALA A 658 -42.51 4.94 14.30
C ALA A 658 -41.93 4.90 15.73
N SER A 659 -40.81 5.60 15.97
CA SER A 659 -40.03 5.50 17.22
C SER A 659 -40.10 6.73 18.11
N THR A 660 -40.70 7.81 17.62
CA THR A 660 -40.77 9.10 18.31
C THR A 660 -42.21 9.60 18.39
N ASP A 661 -42.42 10.70 19.12
CA ASP A 661 -43.70 11.41 19.15
C ASP A 661 -43.90 12.33 17.91
N ILE A 662 -43.01 12.25 16.91
CA ILE A 662 -43.11 13.03 15.67
C ILE A 662 -44.19 12.39 14.78
N THR A 663 -45.12 13.21 14.30
CA THR A 663 -46.17 12.82 13.35
C THR A 663 -45.80 13.28 11.95
N GLU A 664 -46.46 12.74 10.91
CA GLU A 664 -46.30 13.21 9.53
C GLU A 664 -46.47 14.74 9.41
N THR A 665 -47.41 15.31 10.16
CA THR A 665 -47.68 16.77 10.13
C THR A 665 -46.64 17.62 10.86
N THR A 666 -45.86 17.01 11.76
CA THR A 666 -44.84 17.70 12.56
C THR A 666 -43.42 17.38 12.11
N PHE A 667 -43.22 16.39 11.24
CA PHE A 667 -41.92 16.02 10.65
C PHE A 667 -41.29 17.19 9.90
N SER A 668 -42.04 17.82 8.99
CA SER A 668 -41.60 18.98 8.20
C SER A 668 -41.17 20.20 9.03
N LYS A 669 -41.55 20.26 10.31
CA LYS A 669 -41.22 21.33 11.26
C LYS A 669 -39.99 21.01 12.12
N GLN A 670 -39.49 19.77 12.08
CA GLN A 670 -38.29 19.39 12.82
C GLN A 670 -37.06 20.07 12.23
N THR A 671 -36.08 20.34 13.08
CA THR A 671 -34.83 20.95 12.63
C THR A 671 -33.93 19.93 11.94
N VAL A 672 -32.99 20.41 11.13
CA VAL A 672 -31.95 19.58 10.49
C VAL A 672 -31.18 18.77 11.53
N ASP A 673 -30.81 19.37 12.67
CA ASP A 673 -30.06 18.71 13.74
C ASP A 673 -30.89 17.62 14.44
N ASP A 674 -32.19 17.84 14.63
CA ASP A 674 -33.08 16.83 15.24
C ASP A 674 -33.21 15.60 14.35
N ILE A 675 -33.52 15.80 13.06
CA ILE A 675 -33.65 14.70 12.11
C ILE A 675 -32.31 13.96 11.91
N LEU A 676 -31.19 14.69 11.85
CA LEU A 676 -29.87 14.08 11.78
C LEU A 676 -29.58 13.23 13.02
N GLY A 677 -29.90 13.73 14.22
CA GLY A 677 -29.74 13.00 15.47
C GLY A 677 -30.55 11.70 15.48
N TYR A 678 -31.84 11.76 15.14
CA TYR A 678 -32.69 10.56 15.09
C TYR A 678 -32.24 9.57 14.02
N ALA A 679 -31.88 10.03 12.82
CA ALA A 679 -31.40 9.16 11.75
C ALA A 679 -30.16 8.37 12.18
N ILE A 680 -29.16 9.05 12.78
CA ILE A 680 -27.94 8.40 13.25
C ILE A 680 -28.24 7.45 14.40
N THR A 681 -29.12 7.81 15.35
CA THR A 681 -29.55 6.91 16.42
C THR A 681 -30.20 5.65 15.88
N HIS A 682 -31.06 5.73 14.87
CA HIS A 682 -31.70 4.55 14.28
C HIS A 682 -30.72 3.64 13.54
N MET A 683 -29.82 4.19 12.72
CA MET A 683 -28.77 3.37 12.11
C MET A 683 -27.91 2.69 13.18
N THR A 684 -27.56 3.43 14.24
CA THR A 684 -26.78 2.91 15.36
C THR A 684 -27.54 1.82 16.11
N SER A 685 -28.85 1.96 16.30
CA SER A 685 -29.71 0.92 16.88
C SER A 685 -29.62 -0.40 16.14
N LYS A 686 -29.72 -0.35 14.80
CA LYS A 686 -29.66 -1.52 13.92
C LYS A 686 -28.32 -2.24 14.08
N LEU A 687 -27.21 -1.49 13.98
CA LEU A 687 -25.86 -2.03 14.14
C LEU A 687 -25.60 -2.59 15.54
N LEU A 688 -26.05 -1.90 16.60
CA LEU A 688 -25.85 -2.34 17.98
C LEU A 688 -26.70 -3.55 18.35
N LYS A 689 -27.85 -3.76 17.70
CA LYS A 689 -28.63 -5.00 17.83
C LYS A 689 -27.91 -6.18 17.19
N ILE A 690 -27.27 -6.01 16.03
CA ILE A 690 -26.42 -7.03 15.40
C ILE A 690 -25.27 -7.40 16.35
N TYR A 691 -24.57 -6.40 16.89
CA TYR A 691 -23.52 -6.61 17.90
C TYR A 691 -24.03 -7.34 19.15
N ALA A 692 -25.14 -6.89 19.75
CA ALA A 692 -25.64 -7.52 20.97
C ALA A 692 -26.10 -8.96 20.74
N PHE A 693 -26.77 -9.23 19.61
CA PHE A 693 -27.13 -10.58 19.20
C PHE A 693 -25.88 -11.46 19.09
N ASN A 694 -24.86 -10.96 18.42
CA ASN A 694 -23.61 -11.67 18.22
C ASN A 694 -22.91 -12.06 19.54
N ARG A 695 -22.92 -11.15 20.52
CA ARG A 695 -22.40 -11.39 21.87
C ARG A 695 -23.19 -12.50 22.57
N TYR A 696 -24.52 -12.43 22.51
CA TYR A 696 -25.39 -13.41 23.16
C TYR A 696 -25.24 -14.82 22.59
N VAL A 697 -25.18 -14.96 21.26
CA VAL A 697 -24.92 -16.25 20.60
C VAL A 697 -23.56 -16.82 21.01
N SER A 698 -22.58 -15.95 21.25
CA SER A 698 -21.25 -16.32 21.74
C SER A 698 -21.20 -16.58 23.26
N GLY A 699 -22.35 -16.60 23.95
CA GLY A 699 -22.44 -16.81 25.40
C GLY A 699 -21.93 -15.64 26.25
N ARG A 700 -21.86 -14.43 25.69
CA ARG A 700 -21.37 -13.22 26.37
C ARG A 700 -22.45 -12.15 26.43
N ASP A 701 -22.34 -11.25 27.39
CA ASP A 701 -23.15 -10.03 27.40
C ASP A 701 -22.49 -8.92 26.55
N PRO A 702 -23.28 -8.05 25.92
CA PRO A 702 -22.79 -6.82 25.28
C PRO A 702 -22.30 -5.82 26.33
N ASP A 703 -21.15 -5.20 26.06
CA ASP A 703 -20.50 -4.27 27.00
C ASP A 703 -20.74 -2.81 26.58
N ILE A 704 -21.38 -2.05 27.47
CA ILE A 704 -21.65 -0.62 27.24
C ILE A 704 -20.35 0.19 27.17
N ALA A 705 -19.31 -0.22 27.91
CA ALA A 705 -18.03 0.48 27.89
C ALA A 705 -17.35 0.44 26.51
N GLN A 706 -17.60 -0.61 25.72
CA GLN A 706 -17.11 -0.72 24.34
C GLN A 706 -17.83 0.24 23.39
N LEU A 707 -19.01 0.75 23.76
CA LEU A 707 -19.75 1.71 22.94
C LEU A 707 -19.22 3.13 23.07
N GLU A 708 -18.60 3.47 24.20
CA GLU A 708 -18.21 4.86 24.49
C GLU A 708 -17.15 5.38 23.50
N PRO A 709 -16.08 4.64 23.17
CA PRO A 709 -15.13 5.07 22.14
C PRO A 709 -15.79 5.30 20.77
N TYR A 710 -16.80 4.48 20.41
CA TYR A 710 -17.54 4.66 19.16
C TYR A 710 -18.41 5.91 19.21
N LEU A 711 -19.23 6.09 20.23
CA LEU A 711 -20.19 7.20 20.32
C LEU A 711 -19.52 8.56 20.60
N LEU A 712 -18.44 8.55 21.37
CA LEU A 712 -17.77 9.78 21.85
C LEU A 712 -16.51 10.12 21.06
N GLY A 713 -15.95 9.15 20.33
CA GLY A 713 -14.63 9.24 19.73
C GLY A 713 -13.52 9.04 20.76
N THR A 714 -12.28 9.13 20.29
CA THR A 714 -11.09 9.10 21.15
C THR A 714 -10.23 10.33 20.88
N LYS A 715 -9.04 10.38 21.49
CA LYS A 715 -8.05 11.41 21.18
C LYS A 715 -7.62 11.40 19.71
N ASP A 716 -7.63 10.22 19.09
CA ASP A 716 -7.04 9.98 17.77
C ASP A 716 -8.11 9.69 16.69
N THR A 717 -9.39 9.61 17.06
CA THR A 717 -10.50 9.25 16.16
C THR A 717 -11.75 10.06 16.51
N SER A 718 -12.57 10.39 15.50
CA SER A 718 -13.81 11.13 15.73
C SER A 718 -14.91 10.25 16.31
N ALA A 719 -15.98 10.88 16.83
CA ALA A 719 -17.21 10.16 17.12
C ALA A 719 -17.75 9.45 15.87
N MET A 720 -18.32 8.26 16.06
CA MET A 720 -18.88 7.38 15.04
C MET A 720 -17.86 6.87 14.01
N ASP A 721 -16.59 6.76 14.41
CA ASP A 721 -15.52 6.17 13.60
C ASP A 721 -15.60 4.64 13.66
N PHE A 722 -15.60 3.96 12.50
CA PHE A 722 -15.73 2.50 12.41
C PHE A 722 -14.63 1.76 13.17
N ARG A 723 -13.44 2.36 13.33
CA ARG A 723 -12.30 1.78 14.06
C ARG A 723 -12.57 1.57 15.55
N ASN A 724 -13.56 2.28 16.09
CA ASN A 724 -13.98 2.15 17.47
C ASN A 724 -15.26 1.33 17.62
N PHE A 725 -15.86 0.86 16.52
CA PHE A 725 -17.06 0.04 16.60
C PHE A 725 -16.75 -1.28 17.30
N PRO A 726 -17.63 -1.77 18.19
CA PRO A 726 -17.40 -3.04 18.87
C PRO A 726 -17.21 -4.21 17.90
N GLU A 727 -16.23 -5.07 18.18
CA GLU A 727 -15.92 -6.22 17.34
C GLU A 727 -17.11 -7.19 17.25
N LEU A 728 -17.38 -7.66 16.03
CA LEU A 728 -18.33 -8.72 15.74
C LEU A 728 -17.56 -10.05 15.64
N HIS A 729 -18.03 -11.08 16.33
CA HIS A 729 -17.41 -12.41 16.32
C HIS A 729 -18.14 -13.38 15.37
N GLY A 730 -17.46 -14.35 14.78
CA GLY A 730 -18.11 -15.31 13.87
C GLY A 730 -18.39 -14.75 12.47
N ASP A 731 -19.07 -15.53 11.64
CA ASP A 731 -19.30 -15.19 10.23
C ASP A 731 -20.48 -14.23 10.08
N ILE A 732 -20.18 -13.00 9.66
CA ILE A 732 -21.17 -11.96 9.32
C ILE A 732 -21.23 -11.69 7.81
N SER A 733 -20.60 -12.52 6.98
CA SER A 733 -20.47 -12.28 5.54
C SER A 733 -21.82 -12.15 4.84
N ALA A 734 -22.83 -12.89 5.30
CA ALA A 734 -24.19 -12.77 4.79
C ALA A 734 -24.77 -11.36 5.00
N ILE A 735 -24.54 -10.76 6.17
CA ILE A 735 -24.98 -9.39 6.50
C ILE A 735 -24.13 -8.36 5.75
N GLN A 736 -22.82 -8.58 5.65
CA GLN A 736 -21.92 -7.69 4.92
C GLN A 736 -22.27 -7.63 3.42
N LYS A 737 -22.74 -8.72 2.81
CA LYS A 737 -23.21 -8.71 1.41
C LYS A 737 -24.44 -7.83 1.17
N GLU A 738 -25.14 -7.43 2.21
CA GLU A 738 -26.37 -6.63 2.14
C GLU A 738 -26.12 -5.12 2.30
N VAL A 739 -24.96 -4.73 2.87
CA VAL A 739 -24.54 -3.31 2.88
C VAL A 739 -24.05 -2.84 1.51
N VAL A 740 -23.95 -3.76 0.57
CA VAL A 740 -23.53 -3.52 -0.79
C VAL A 740 -24.63 -2.75 -1.55
N GLY A 741 -24.21 -1.88 -2.47
CA GLY A 741 -25.10 -1.05 -3.29
C GLY A 741 -24.76 0.43 -3.26
N ASN A 742 -23.65 0.82 -2.62
CA ASN A 742 -23.07 2.13 -2.87
C ASN A 742 -22.58 2.25 -4.32
N PRO A 743 -22.55 3.47 -4.87
CA PRO A 743 -21.93 3.73 -6.16
C PRO A 743 -20.45 3.32 -6.16
N MET A 744 -20.05 2.64 -7.23
CA MET A 744 -18.68 2.36 -7.65
C MET A 744 -18.19 3.50 -8.53
N TYR A 745 -17.33 4.37 -8.01
CA TYR A 745 -16.93 5.58 -8.70
C TYR A 745 -15.87 5.31 -9.76
N ASP A 746 -14.79 4.63 -9.40
CA ASP A 746 -13.66 4.37 -10.29
C ASP A 746 -13.91 3.24 -11.30
N PRO A 747 -14.63 2.15 -10.96
CA PRO A 747 -15.10 1.18 -11.93
C PRO A 747 -15.95 1.81 -13.04
N ALA A 748 -16.77 2.81 -12.72
CA ALA A 748 -17.54 3.55 -13.74
C ALA A 748 -16.61 4.31 -14.69
N GLY A 749 -15.57 4.96 -14.17
CA GLY A 749 -14.54 5.61 -14.99
C GLY A 749 -13.79 4.63 -15.88
N MET A 750 -13.43 3.46 -15.34
CA MET A 750 -12.79 2.39 -16.10
C MET A 750 -13.65 1.92 -17.26
N LEU A 751 -14.94 1.65 -17.02
CA LEU A 751 -15.85 1.19 -18.07
C LEU A 751 -16.04 2.24 -19.17
N VAL A 752 -16.16 3.52 -18.81
CA VAL A 752 -16.17 4.61 -19.79
C VAL A 752 -14.89 4.59 -20.62
N GLY A 753 -13.73 4.44 -19.99
CA GLY A 753 -12.44 4.33 -20.68
C GLY A 753 -12.37 3.14 -21.64
N LEU A 754 -12.86 1.97 -21.22
CA LEU A 754 -12.91 0.75 -22.04
C LEU A 754 -13.84 0.89 -23.25
N VAL A 755 -15.00 1.52 -23.06
CA VAL A 755 -15.93 1.83 -24.15
C VAL A 755 -15.27 2.77 -25.15
N LEU A 756 -14.59 3.83 -24.68
CA LEU A 756 -13.88 4.78 -25.55
C LEU A 756 -12.73 4.13 -26.32
N MET A 757 -12.03 3.15 -25.73
CA MET A 757 -11.02 2.37 -26.46
C MET A 757 -11.60 1.45 -27.55
N SER A 758 -12.87 1.07 -27.42
CA SER A 758 -13.54 0.13 -28.31
C SER A 758 -14.43 0.82 -29.36
N ALA A 759 -14.74 2.11 -29.16
CA ALA A 759 -15.62 2.89 -30.01
C ALA A 759 -14.90 3.36 -31.29
N ASP A 760 -15.64 3.39 -32.40
CA ASP A 760 -15.22 4.17 -33.58
C ASP A 760 -15.51 5.68 -33.39
N GLU A 761 -15.00 6.53 -34.29
CA GLU A 761 -15.15 7.99 -34.21
C GLU A 761 -16.62 8.46 -34.10
N GLU A 762 -17.56 7.75 -34.75
CA GLU A 762 -18.98 8.11 -34.79
C GLU A 762 -19.69 7.71 -33.48
N GLN A 763 -19.36 6.53 -32.95
CA GLN A 763 -19.86 6.04 -31.66
C GLN A 763 -19.36 6.88 -30.48
N ALA A 764 -18.10 7.31 -30.52
CA ALA A 764 -17.51 8.09 -29.44
C ALA A 764 -18.09 9.50 -29.36
N TRP A 765 -18.43 10.12 -30.51
CA TRP A 765 -19.08 11.44 -30.57
C TRP A 765 -20.51 11.45 -30.03
N HIS A 766 -21.29 10.39 -30.29
CA HIS A 766 -22.66 10.29 -29.78
C HIS A 766 -22.73 10.13 -28.25
N GLY A 767 -21.71 9.54 -27.63
CA GLY A 767 -21.61 9.39 -26.18
C GLY A 767 -21.32 10.70 -25.43
N GLU A 768 -20.72 11.72 -26.08
CA GLU A 768 -20.53 13.05 -25.49
C GLU A 768 -21.85 13.82 -25.27
N CYS A 769 -22.94 13.45 -25.97
CA CYS A 769 -24.21 14.18 -25.95
C CYS A 769 -25.26 13.69 -24.94
N GLY A 770 -24.94 12.68 -24.12
CA GLY A 770 -25.73 12.33 -22.93
C GLY A 770 -26.24 10.89 -22.90
N SER A 771 -26.00 10.24 -21.76
CA SER A 771 -26.46 8.90 -21.36
C SER A 771 -25.75 7.71 -22.01
N TRP A 772 -24.66 7.25 -21.36
CA TRP A 772 -24.01 5.96 -21.61
C TRP A 772 -24.74 4.75 -20.97
N ALA A 773 -25.91 4.95 -20.35
CA ALA A 773 -26.58 3.98 -19.47
C ALA A 773 -27.18 2.73 -20.17
N GLY A 774 -26.89 2.50 -21.46
CA GLY A 774 -27.43 1.41 -22.26
C GLY A 774 -26.41 0.53 -22.98
N LEU A 775 -25.11 0.77 -22.76
CA LEU A 775 -23.99 -0.11 -23.13
C LEU A 775 -23.50 -0.81 -21.87
#